data_AF-A0A8V0Z889-F1
#
_entry.id   AF-A0A8V0Z889-F1
#
_cell.length_a   1.000
_cell.length_b   1.000
_cell.length_c   1.000
_cell.angle_alpha   90.00
_cell.angle_beta   90.00
_cell.angle_gamma   90.00
#
_symmetry.space_group_name_H-M   'P 1'
#
loop_
_entity.id
_entity.type
_entity.pdbx_description
1 polymer ?
#
loop_
_entity_poly.entity_id
_entity_poly.type
_entity_poly.pdbx_seq_one_letter_code
_entity_poly.pdbx_strand_id
1 'polypeptide(L)'
;MHGGNNISFTTISSSVANPSDLVKLIPAALASYIPKSLLIFEGEKLSVEDLNSKMWTREQAAMFFRDVIKTEPDFSRLSQSVLQGYTCAVANEMDPERVQELATVMKRKNVKLGADQLSCLVKMVTLRGVPKDLDSYPKDLLLFLSPSDYAATGSCKQYFANVGKANLDLLQRESSERKRLLLEALACLKIPGTQVNKENAKILGHLVCDLGEEYIRSSAGTLLKELSQCESFLPGQEEAIRSVISSGNTVFGPPQVWSASTLNELTGLIPVFDHSIWQKVPKDVLTLWLKNFAHDSPLSRAQLATIVAELLPSRQKRDVGCSDAKKITETVLNDEMMPIYYSPEELRACLKNVSLKDYFPQILTYPFTKEQLAVVKEKLDETYPDGYPESLLPRLGPLASLITAEDVSKWKITSADMLAALLQLDLQNEQAAAVISRYVALGNPLNATALNAIDTKYLCILNATLLNMIDPNSLKLASLHPSACSQLTKDILYVKAKRAFSDQHYLRSYYTLIEPYLGGAPVEDLRALSKDNVNMNVDTLVNLRRDALMSLTPAEVKDLLGINLRDLSNWRNTPPIQEWARRQKQTELDKLGVGFTGGTQEGYMNIVTPKFQPPSSAPLGTVATMLHLLPALLLSFLMMSVLS
;
A
#
# COMPACT_ATOMS: atom_id res chain seq x y z
N MET A 1 19.10 13.01 -23.21
CA MET A 1 20.23 12.15 -23.66
C MET A 1 20.62 11.22 -22.53
N HIS A 2 20.04 10.03 -22.47
CA HIS A 2 20.50 8.89 -21.67
C HIS A 2 20.23 7.66 -22.53
N GLY A 3 21.20 7.34 -23.38
CA GLY A 3 21.18 6.19 -24.26
C GLY A 3 22.59 5.62 -24.29
N GLY A 4 22.72 4.36 -23.91
CA GLY A 4 24.00 3.65 -23.87
C GLY A 4 24.51 3.41 -22.45
N ASN A 5 23.96 2.40 -21.78
CA ASN A 5 24.68 1.41 -20.96
C ASN A 5 23.67 0.47 -20.28
N ASN A 6 22.84 -0.22 -21.07
CA ASN A 6 22.09 -1.38 -20.59
C ASN A 6 22.87 -2.64 -20.98
N ILE A 7 23.93 -2.96 -20.23
CA ILE A 7 24.35 -4.36 -20.13
C ILE A 7 23.20 -5.04 -19.39
N SER A 8 22.46 -5.91 -20.08
CA SER A 8 21.32 -6.58 -19.48
C SER A 8 21.78 -7.35 -18.24
N PHE A 9 21.09 -7.18 -17.11
CA PHE A 9 21.38 -7.87 -15.86
C PHE A 9 21.51 -9.39 -16.05
N THR A 10 20.73 -9.95 -16.99
CA THR A 10 20.79 -11.36 -17.41
C THR A 10 22.14 -11.77 -18.01
N THR A 11 22.89 -10.86 -18.60
CA THR A 11 24.23 -11.11 -19.19
C THR A 11 25.32 -11.15 -18.11
N ILE A 12 25.19 -10.34 -17.04
CA ILE A 12 26.12 -10.38 -15.90
C ILE A 12 25.78 -11.58 -14.99
N SER A 13 24.50 -11.82 -14.73
CA SER A 13 24.06 -12.96 -13.91
C SER A 13 24.37 -14.32 -14.53
N SER A 14 24.41 -14.45 -15.87
CA SER A 14 24.75 -15.72 -16.54
C SER A 14 26.26 -15.98 -16.65
N SER A 15 27.09 -14.97 -16.40
CA SER A 15 28.55 -15.06 -16.48
C SER A 15 29.24 -15.19 -15.12
N VAL A 16 28.49 -15.04 -14.03
CA VAL A 16 29.03 -15.12 -12.67
C VAL A 16 28.53 -16.40 -12.00
N ALA A 17 29.46 -17.31 -11.69
CA ALA A 17 29.16 -18.58 -11.04
C ALA A 17 28.87 -18.44 -9.53
N ASN A 18 29.23 -17.30 -8.93
CA ASN A 18 29.24 -17.11 -7.48
C ASN A 18 28.54 -15.79 -7.05
N PRO A 19 27.55 -15.83 -6.14
CA PRO A 19 26.87 -14.65 -5.58
C PRO A 19 27.81 -13.58 -5.03
N SER A 20 28.90 -13.96 -4.36
CA SER A 20 29.90 -13.04 -3.82
C SER A 20 30.60 -12.22 -4.90
N ASP A 21 30.86 -12.81 -6.06
CA ASP A 21 31.47 -12.10 -7.18
C ASP A 21 30.46 -11.22 -7.92
N LEU A 22 29.19 -11.60 -7.91
CA LEU A 22 28.10 -10.80 -8.45
C LEU A 22 27.99 -9.46 -7.69
N VAL A 23 28.04 -9.51 -6.35
CA VAL A 23 28.02 -8.31 -5.51
C VAL A 23 29.21 -7.39 -5.79
N LYS A 24 30.41 -7.94 -5.99
CA LYS A 24 31.61 -7.14 -6.30
C LYS A 24 31.48 -6.40 -7.62
N LEU A 25 31.03 -7.10 -8.67
CA LEU A 25 31.02 -6.59 -10.04
C LEU A 25 29.88 -5.61 -10.32
N ILE A 26 28.73 -5.75 -9.63
CA ILE A 26 27.56 -4.92 -9.93
C ILE A 26 27.72 -3.50 -9.36
N PRO A 27 27.48 -2.44 -10.18
CA PRO A 27 27.45 -1.07 -9.68
C PRO A 27 26.38 -0.86 -8.58
N ALA A 28 26.67 -0.01 -7.60
CA ALA A 28 25.76 0.27 -6.48
C ALA A 28 24.35 0.70 -6.92
N ALA A 29 24.25 1.49 -7.99
CA ALA A 29 22.98 1.97 -8.55
C ALA A 29 22.09 0.84 -9.12
N LEU A 30 22.65 -0.33 -9.41
CA LEU A 30 21.94 -1.48 -9.96
C LEU A 30 21.65 -2.56 -8.91
N ALA A 31 22.14 -2.40 -7.68
CA ALA A 31 22.04 -3.44 -6.66
C ALA A 31 20.58 -3.79 -6.28
N SER A 32 19.69 -2.80 -6.24
CA SER A 32 18.26 -3.00 -5.96
C SER A 32 17.54 -3.83 -7.03
N TYR A 33 18.14 -4.02 -8.21
CA TYR A 33 17.61 -4.84 -9.29
C TYR A 33 18.09 -6.29 -9.24
N ILE A 34 18.99 -6.64 -8.30
CA ILE A 34 19.46 -8.02 -8.14
C ILE A 34 18.33 -8.91 -7.60
N PRO A 35 17.93 -9.98 -8.30
CA PRO A 35 16.92 -10.89 -7.77
C PRO A 35 17.36 -11.57 -6.48
N LYS A 36 16.42 -11.73 -5.55
CA LYS A 36 16.66 -12.33 -4.23
C LYS A 36 17.26 -13.74 -4.32
N SER A 37 16.83 -14.51 -5.31
CA SER A 37 17.32 -15.87 -5.55
C SER A 37 18.83 -15.96 -5.85
N LEU A 38 19.45 -14.85 -6.25
CA LEU A 38 20.89 -14.75 -6.53
C LEU A 38 21.71 -14.25 -5.32
N LEU A 39 21.07 -13.97 -4.19
CA LEU A 39 21.69 -13.43 -2.97
C LEU A 39 21.78 -14.47 -1.86
N ILE A 40 22.02 -15.73 -2.22
CA ILE A 40 22.16 -16.87 -1.31
C ILE A 40 23.64 -17.27 -1.29
N PHE A 41 24.33 -17.05 -0.17
CA PHE A 41 25.80 -17.15 -0.11
C PHE A 41 26.34 -18.42 0.56
N GLU A 42 25.49 -19.32 1.07
CA GLU A 42 25.81 -20.66 1.62
C GLU A 42 27.28 -20.92 2.05
N GLY A 43 27.70 -20.33 3.17
CA GLY A 43 28.99 -20.63 3.78
C GLY A 43 30.22 -20.02 3.08
N GLU A 44 30.00 -19.15 2.10
CA GLU A 44 31.06 -18.38 1.45
C GLU A 44 31.54 -17.20 2.31
N LYS A 45 32.76 -16.73 2.01
CA LYS A 45 33.32 -15.56 2.67
C LYS A 45 32.72 -14.28 2.12
N LEU A 46 31.73 -13.76 2.84
CA LEU A 46 31.11 -12.47 2.58
C LEU A 46 32.07 -11.31 2.85
N SER A 47 32.12 -10.36 1.92
CA SER A 47 32.81 -9.08 2.10
C SER A 47 31.81 -8.03 2.58
N VAL A 48 31.94 -7.65 3.86
CA VAL A 48 31.10 -6.61 4.48
C VAL A 48 31.26 -5.27 3.76
N GLU A 49 32.47 -4.97 3.27
CA GLU A 49 32.76 -3.74 2.52
C GLU A 49 32.00 -3.69 1.20
N ASP A 50 32.00 -4.80 0.45
CA ASP A 50 31.27 -4.89 -0.81
C ASP A 50 29.77 -4.73 -0.59
N LEU A 51 29.20 -5.40 0.42
CA LEU A 51 27.77 -5.28 0.76
C LEU A 51 27.40 -3.87 1.23
N ASN A 52 28.25 -3.24 2.03
CA ASN A 52 28.01 -1.89 2.54
C ASN A 52 28.02 -0.82 1.45
N SER A 53 28.74 -1.06 0.35
CA SER A 53 28.84 -0.15 -0.79
C SER A 53 27.56 -0.10 -1.65
N LYS A 54 26.56 -0.95 -1.38
CA LYS A 54 25.35 -1.10 -2.20
C LYS A 54 24.07 -0.68 -1.46
N MET A 55 23.03 -0.40 -2.25
CA MET A 55 21.67 -0.15 -1.79
C MET A 55 20.78 -1.36 -2.08
N TRP A 56 20.58 -2.17 -1.06
CA TRP A 56 19.68 -3.31 -0.99
C TRP A 56 18.25 -2.89 -0.66
N THR A 57 17.27 -3.68 -1.08
CA THR A 57 15.92 -3.66 -0.51
C THR A 57 15.88 -4.47 0.78
N ARG A 58 14.81 -4.30 1.58
CA ARG A 58 14.57 -5.12 2.79
C ARG A 58 14.65 -6.61 2.48
N GLU A 59 13.94 -7.04 1.45
CA GLU A 59 13.84 -8.45 1.09
C GLU A 59 15.16 -9.02 0.56
N GLN A 60 15.93 -8.22 -0.20
CA GLN A 60 17.28 -8.61 -0.62
C GLN A 60 18.21 -8.77 0.57
N ALA A 61 18.23 -7.78 1.48
CA ALA A 61 19.08 -7.81 2.67
C ALA A 61 18.75 -9.01 3.57
N ALA A 62 17.46 -9.37 3.69
CA ALA A 62 17.02 -10.53 4.47
C ALA A 62 17.63 -11.86 3.99
N MET A 63 17.96 -11.98 2.69
CA MET A 63 18.57 -13.21 2.14
C MET A 63 19.93 -13.54 2.75
N PHE A 64 20.71 -12.52 3.10
CA PHE A 64 22.11 -12.68 3.54
C PHE A 64 22.41 -12.10 4.92
N PHE A 65 21.48 -11.38 5.54
CA PHE A 65 21.70 -10.70 6.82
C PHE A 65 22.21 -11.64 7.91
N ARG A 66 21.68 -12.86 7.96
CA ARG A 66 22.10 -13.91 8.91
C ARG A 66 23.60 -14.21 8.82
N ASP A 67 24.12 -14.35 7.61
CA ASP A 67 25.51 -14.74 7.39
C ASP A 67 26.46 -13.55 7.67
N VAL A 68 25.99 -12.32 7.41
CA VAL A 68 26.70 -11.09 7.75
C VAL A 68 26.87 -10.94 9.26
N ILE A 69 25.80 -11.09 10.06
CA ILE A 69 25.91 -10.89 11.51
C ILE A 69 26.74 -11.97 12.22
N LYS A 70 26.92 -13.13 11.58
CA LYS A 70 27.82 -14.19 12.06
C LYS A 70 29.29 -13.89 11.79
N THR A 71 29.58 -13.15 10.73
CA THR A 71 30.93 -12.83 10.29
C THR A 71 31.42 -11.47 10.79
N GLU A 72 30.51 -10.52 11.02
CA GLU A 72 30.80 -9.19 11.53
C GLU A 72 30.21 -8.98 12.93
N PRO A 73 31.03 -9.02 13.99
CA PRO A 73 30.56 -8.74 15.34
C PRO A 73 30.35 -7.24 15.62
N ASP A 74 30.92 -6.29 14.87
CA ASP A 74 30.61 -4.88 15.11
C ASP A 74 29.48 -4.39 14.19
N PHE A 75 28.24 -4.35 14.71
CA PHE A 75 27.09 -3.86 13.97
C PHE A 75 27.26 -2.41 13.48
N SER A 76 28.11 -1.61 14.13
CA SER A 76 28.41 -0.23 13.70
C SER A 76 29.02 -0.17 12.31
N ARG A 77 29.72 -1.23 11.90
CA ARG A 77 30.34 -1.33 10.57
C ARG A 77 29.32 -1.60 9.47
N LEU A 78 28.12 -2.10 9.78
CA LEU A 78 27.10 -2.42 8.79
C LEU A 78 26.40 -1.15 8.27
N SER A 79 26.09 -1.10 6.98
CA SER A 79 25.33 0.00 6.38
C SER A 79 23.85 -0.07 6.78
N GLN A 80 23.14 1.05 6.69
CA GLN A 80 21.69 1.10 6.92
C GLN A 80 20.96 0.08 6.02
N SER A 81 21.44 -0.05 4.80
CA SER A 81 20.87 -0.92 3.78
C SER A 81 21.07 -2.41 4.04
N VAL A 82 22.11 -2.80 4.78
CA VAL A 82 22.31 -4.19 5.23
C VAL A 82 21.48 -4.46 6.48
N LEU A 83 21.45 -3.50 7.42
CA LEU A 83 20.74 -3.63 8.70
C LEU A 83 19.23 -3.83 8.57
N GLN A 84 18.60 -3.28 7.54
CA GLN A 84 17.18 -3.53 7.26
C GLN A 84 16.87 -4.98 6.89
N GLY A 85 17.87 -5.86 6.69
CA GLY A 85 17.68 -7.29 6.47
C GLY A 85 17.36 -8.09 7.75
N TYR A 86 17.25 -7.42 8.90
CA TYR A 86 16.87 -8.04 10.17
C TYR A 86 15.54 -8.79 10.06
N THR A 87 15.51 -10.04 10.49
CA THR A 87 14.27 -10.85 10.54
C THR A 87 14.12 -11.50 11.90
N CYS A 88 12.89 -11.92 12.21
CA CYS A 88 12.64 -12.59 13.49
C CYS A 88 13.34 -13.95 13.61
N ALA A 89 13.46 -14.67 12.48
CA ALA A 89 14.22 -15.91 12.41
C ALA A 89 15.69 -15.70 12.81
N VAL A 90 16.30 -14.61 12.37
CA VAL A 90 17.66 -14.25 12.74
C VAL A 90 17.75 -13.83 14.20
N ALA A 91 16.82 -13.00 14.67
CA ALA A 91 16.81 -12.53 16.04
C ALA A 91 16.71 -13.67 17.07
N ASN A 92 15.94 -14.72 16.76
CA ASN A 92 15.78 -15.89 17.61
C ASN A 92 17.08 -16.72 17.76
N GLU A 93 18.06 -16.57 16.87
CA GLU A 93 19.38 -17.18 16.99
C GLU A 93 20.37 -16.33 17.80
N MET A 94 19.98 -15.11 18.21
CA MET A 94 20.84 -14.14 18.88
C MET A 94 20.51 -14.02 20.37
N ASP A 95 21.53 -13.71 21.17
CA ASP A 95 21.33 -13.33 22.57
C ASP A 95 20.54 -12.01 22.67
N PRO A 96 19.60 -11.86 23.63
CA PRO A 96 18.78 -10.64 23.76
C PRO A 96 19.59 -9.34 23.92
N GLU A 97 20.71 -9.39 24.64
CA GLU A 97 21.62 -8.24 24.80
C GLU A 97 22.22 -7.81 23.47
N ARG A 98 22.51 -8.78 22.61
CA ARG A 98 23.04 -8.53 21.27
C ARG A 98 22.00 -7.90 20.36
N VAL A 99 20.74 -8.28 20.50
CA VAL A 99 19.62 -7.64 19.77
C VAL A 99 19.41 -6.21 20.25
N GLN A 100 19.57 -5.92 21.54
CA GLN A 100 19.53 -4.55 22.06
C GLN A 100 20.63 -3.67 21.44
N GLU A 101 21.88 -4.16 21.39
CA GLU A 101 22.98 -3.45 20.73
C GLU A 101 22.68 -3.17 19.24
N LEU A 102 22.17 -4.18 18.53
CA LEU A 102 21.75 -4.05 17.14
C LEU A 102 20.67 -2.98 16.97
N ALA A 103 19.66 -2.96 17.85
CA ALA A 103 18.58 -1.98 17.85
C ALA A 103 19.11 -0.54 18.06
N THR A 104 20.07 -0.35 18.97
CA THR A 104 20.71 0.95 19.19
C THR A 104 21.45 1.43 17.94
N VAL A 105 22.17 0.54 17.26
CA VAL A 105 22.85 0.86 15.99
C VAL A 105 21.84 1.18 14.88
N MET A 106 20.74 0.42 14.79
CA MET A 106 19.64 0.69 13.85
C MET A 106 19.05 2.08 14.05
N LYS A 107 18.85 2.52 15.30
CA LYS A 107 18.42 3.90 15.60
C LYS A 107 19.46 4.91 15.11
N ARG A 108 20.73 4.74 15.48
CA ARG A 108 21.81 5.68 15.12
C ARG A 108 21.94 5.85 13.61
N LYS A 109 21.70 4.79 12.84
CA LYS A 109 21.75 4.79 11.38
C LYS A 109 20.38 5.05 10.72
N ASN A 110 19.35 5.34 11.50
CA ASN A 110 17.98 5.61 11.03
C ASN A 110 17.43 4.51 10.10
N VAL A 111 17.62 3.23 10.44
CA VAL A 111 17.20 2.08 9.63
C VAL A 111 15.67 2.01 9.55
N LYS A 112 15.13 1.90 8.34
CA LYS A 112 13.69 1.80 8.09
C LYS A 112 13.21 0.35 8.19
N LEU A 113 12.56 0.01 9.29
CA LEU A 113 12.07 -1.35 9.56
C LEU A 113 10.58 -1.49 9.25
N GLY A 114 10.16 -2.72 8.95
CA GLY A 114 8.77 -3.09 8.69
C GLY A 114 7.99 -3.34 9.97
N ALA A 115 6.67 -3.42 9.87
CA ALA A 115 5.81 -3.69 11.03
C ALA A 115 6.12 -5.05 11.68
N ASP A 116 6.38 -6.07 10.87
CA ASP A 116 6.81 -7.41 11.28
C ASP A 116 8.18 -7.40 11.98
N GLN A 117 9.15 -6.70 11.39
CA GLN A 117 10.49 -6.53 11.94
C GLN A 117 10.45 -5.81 13.29
N LEU A 118 9.68 -4.73 13.38
CA LEU A 118 9.52 -3.93 14.60
C LEU A 118 8.79 -4.72 15.69
N SER A 119 7.67 -5.38 15.37
CA SER A 119 6.95 -6.26 16.30
C SER A 119 7.89 -7.30 16.90
N CYS A 120 8.72 -7.94 16.06
CA CYS A 120 9.73 -8.88 16.56
C CYS A 120 10.81 -8.19 17.41
N LEU A 121 11.35 -7.05 16.95
CA LEU A 121 12.39 -6.31 17.66
C LEU A 121 11.96 -5.95 19.07
N VAL A 122 10.72 -5.47 19.25
CA VAL A 122 10.11 -5.14 20.56
C VAL A 122 10.20 -6.34 21.50
N LYS A 123 9.77 -7.53 21.05
CA LYS A 123 9.77 -8.74 21.87
C LYS A 123 11.17 -9.14 22.30
N MET A 124 12.13 -9.04 21.38
CA MET A 124 13.51 -9.42 21.64
C MET A 124 14.19 -8.46 22.62
N VAL A 125 14.00 -7.15 22.45
CA VAL A 125 14.60 -6.17 23.37
C VAL A 125 13.93 -6.15 24.74
N THR A 126 12.66 -6.57 24.83
CA THR A 126 11.91 -6.66 26.10
C THR A 126 11.93 -8.05 26.75
N LEU A 127 12.61 -9.03 26.16
CA LEU A 127 12.60 -10.43 26.62
C LEU A 127 13.04 -10.59 28.08
N ARG A 128 13.98 -9.74 28.55
CA ARG A 128 14.48 -9.71 29.93
C ARG A 128 13.88 -8.59 30.79
N GLY A 129 12.72 -8.09 30.38
CA GLY A 129 12.07 -6.91 30.95
C GLY A 129 12.22 -5.68 30.05
N VAL A 130 11.40 -4.66 30.30
CA VAL A 130 11.38 -3.44 29.48
C VAL A 130 12.66 -2.61 29.75
N PRO A 131 13.43 -2.25 28.72
CA PRO A 131 14.60 -1.40 28.87
C PRO A 131 14.27 -0.04 29.50
N LYS A 132 15.20 0.51 30.29
CA LYS A 132 15.04 1.85 30.90
C LYS A 132 15.33 2.99 29.94
N ASP A 133 15.90 2.69 28.78
CA ASP A 133 16.37 3.65 27.81
C ASP A 133 15.72 3.40 26.44
N LEU A 134 14.39 3.27 26.37
CA LEU A 134 13.70 3.02 25.08
C LEU A 134 13.98 4.10 24.02
N ASP A 135 14.40 5.29 24.46
CA ASP A 135 14.91 6.36 23.62
C ASP A 135 16.26 6.06 22.95
N SER A 136 16.90 4.93 23.21
CA SER A 136 18.08 4.46 22.46
C SER A 136 17.72 3.57 21.27
N TYR A 137 16.43 3.21 21.08
CA TYR A 137 15.94 2.38 19.98
C TYR A 137 15.13 3.15 18.91
N PRO A 138 14.85 2.57 17.71
CA PRO A 138 14.06 3.22 16.67
C PRO A 138 12.70 3.69 17.20
N LYS A 139 12.27 4.90 16.83
CA LYS A 139 11.02 5.49 17.36
C LYS A 139 9.78 4.70 16.95
N ASP A 140 9.81 4.09 15.75
CA ASP A 140 8.74 3.25 15.22
C ASP A 140 8.47 2.02 16.11
N LEU A 141 9.43 1.61 16.93
CA LEU A 141 9.26 0.54 17.92
C LEU A 141 8.15 0.88 18.92
N LEU A 142 8.00 2.17 19.27
CA LEU A 142 7.01 2.63 20.23
C LEU A 142 5.57 2.41 19.75
N LEU A 143 5.33 2.24 18.44
CA LEU A 143 3.99 1.93 17.91
C LEU A 143 3.44 0.59 18.45
N PHE A 144 4.33 -0.29 18.92
CA PHE A 144 4.02 -1.63 19.39
C PHE A 144 4.14 -1.77 20.93
N LEU A 145 4.40 -0.67 21.64
CA LEU A 145 4.45 -0.62 23.10
C LEU A 145 3.25 0.14 23.66
N SER A 146 3.02 0.03 24.97
CA SER A 146 2.08 0.87 25.69
C SER A 146 2.80 2.04 26.37
N PRO A 147 2.10 3.16 26.67
CA PRO A 147 2.67 4.23 27.48
C PRO A 147 3.18 3.78 28.85
N SER A 148 2.57 2.73 29.42
CA SER A 148 3.01 2.11 30.68
C SER A 148 4.38 1.43 30.56
N ASP A 149 4.68 0.79 29.43
CA ASP A 149 5.99 0.19 29.19
C ASP A 149 7.09 1.27 29.14
N TYR A 150 6.74 2.47 28.66
CA TYR A 150 7.66 3.59 28.57
C TYR A 150 7.90 4.33 29.91
N ALA A 151 7.16 4.01 30.97
CA ALA A 151 7.19 4.75 32.23
C ALA A 151 8.59 4.80 32.90
N ALA A 152 9.43 3.79 32.67
CA ALA A 152 10.81 3.76 33.17
C ALA A 152 11.79 4.61 32.34
N THR A 153 11.43 4.94 31.09
CA THR A 153 12.25 5.74 30.16
C THR A 153 11.92 7.23 30.26
N GLY A 154 10.63 7.58 30.31
CA GLY A 154 10.23 8.97 30.29
C GLY A 154 8.75 9.19 30.55
N SER A 155 8.32 10.44 30.37
CA SER A 155 6.93 10.81 30.59
C SER A 155 6.02 10.36 29.45
N CYS A 156 4.73 10.23 29.73
CA CYS A 156 3.72 9.96 28.71
C CYS A 156 3.71 11.02 27.58
N LYS A 157 3.97 12.31 27.89
CA LYS A 157 4.12 13.36 26.87
C LYS A 157 5.30 13.09 25.93
N GLN A 158 6.43 12.62 26.48
CA GLN A 158 7.62 12.29 25.71
C GLN A 158 7.40 11.05 24.83
N TYR A 159 6.71 10.04 25.36
CA TYR A 159 6.27 8.87 24.59
C TYR A 159 5.47 9.30 23.34
N PHE A 160 4.41 10.10 23.51
CA PHE A 160 3.60 10.53 22.38
C PHE A 160 4.31 11.53 21.46
N ALA A 161 5.25 12.33 21.97
CA ALA A 161 6.10 13.17 21.11
C ALA A 161 7.04 12.35 20.21
N ASN A 162 7.40 11.12 20.62
CA ASN A 162 8.17 10.18 19.81
C ASN A 162 7.26 9.39 18.87
N VAL A 163 6.10 8.92 19.34
CA VAL A 163 5.08 8.26 18.49
C VAL A 163 4.59 9.20 17.38
N GLY A 164 4.35 10.47 17.67
CA GLY A 164 3.95 11.47 16.67
C GLY A 164 5.00 11.73 15.58
N LYS A 165 6.24 11.27 15.77
CA LYS A 165 7.33 11.33 14.78
C LYS A 165 7.60 9.98 14.10
N ALA A 166 6.90 8.93 14.52
CA ALA A 166 7.03 7.60 13.95
C ALA A 166 6.22 7.49 12.65
N ASN A 167 6.57 6.50 11.84
CA ASN A 167 5.84 6.20 10.62
C ASN A 167 4.53 5.45 10.93
N LEU A 168 3.41 6.18 11.01
CA LEU A 168 2.10 5.59 11.33
C LEU A 168 1.56 4.64 10.25
N ASP A 169 2.09 4.68 9.03
CA ASP A 169 1.65 3.79 7.95
C ASP A 169 2.12 2.34 8.14
N LEU A 170 2.99 2.10 9.12
CA LEU A 170 3.29 0.76 9.64
C LEU A 170 2.08 0.10 10.31
N LEU A 171 1.10 0.90 10.75
CA LEU A 171 -0.18 0.43 11.25
C LEU A 171 -1.26 0.73 10.22
N GLN A 172 -2.02 -0.29 9.85
CA GLN A 172 -3.15 -0.12 8.94
C GLN A 172 -4.07 1.01 9.45
N ARG A 173 -4.46 1.90 8.55
CA ARG A 173 -5.40 2.98 8.88
C ARG A 173 -6.67 2.40 9.48
N GLU A 174 -7.18 3.05 10.52
CA GLU A 174 -8.38 2.62 11.28
C GLU A 174 -8.25 1.29 12.05
N SER A 175 -7.07 0.66 12.11
CA SER A 175 -6.82 -0.50 12.96
C SER A 175 -7.11 -0.20 14.44
N SER A 176 -7.40 -1.26 15.21
CA SER A 176 -7.60 -1.17 16.66
C SER A 176 -6.41 -0.54 17.38
N GLU A 177 -5.20 -0.87 16.95
CA GLU A 177 -3.92 -0.43 17.48
C GLU A 177 -3.74 1.07 17.27
N ARG A 178 -3.97 1.55 16.04
CA ARG A 178 -3.86 2.97 15.69
C ARG A 178 -4.94 3.82 16.39
N LYS A 179 -6.18 3.31 16.47
CA LYS A 179 -7.27 3.94 17.26
C LYS A 179 -6.93 4.01 18.74
N ARG A 180 -6.39 2.95 19.33
CA ARG A 180 -5.95 2.92 20.73
C ARG A 180 -4.84 3.94 20.98
N LEU A 181 -3.82 4.00 20.13
CA LEU A 181 -2.72 4.97 20.25
C LEU A 181 -3.25 6.41 20.26
N LEU A 182 -4.19 6.74 19.37
CA LEU A 182 -4.82 8.05 19.37
C LEU A 182 -5.57 8.32 20.69
N LEU A 183 -6.42 7.39 21.14
CA LEU A 183 -7.18 7.56 22.39
C LEU A 183 -6.27 7.74 23.61
N GLU A 184 -5.20 6.96 23.70
CA GLU A 184 -4.21 7.08 24.77
C GLU A 184 -3.44 8.41 24.67
N ALA A 185 -3.13 8.91 23.47
CA ALA A 185 -2.49 10.21 23.26
C ALA A 185 -3.38 11.36 23.74
N LEU A 186 -4.66 11.32 23.38
CA LEU A 186 -5.65 12.32 23.80
C LEU A 186 -5.80 12.35 25.32
N ALA A 187 -5.87 11.17 25.96
CA ALA A 187 -5.94 11.04 27.41
C ALA A 187 -4.66 11.55 28.10
N CYS A 188 -3.50 11.19 27.56
CA CYS A 188 -2.19 11.62 28.07
C CYS A 188 -2.00 13.14 28.06
N LEU A 189 -2.41 13.77 26.95
CA LEU A 189 -2.31 15.21 26.75
C LEU A 189 -3.42 16.00 27.44
N LYS A 190 -4.40 15.30 28.04
CA LYS A 190 -5.56 15.89 28.73
C LYS A 190 -6.29 16.90 27.85
N ILE A 191 -6.55 16.52 26.60
CA ILE A 191 -7.22 17.40 25.63
C ILE A 191 -8.67 17.65 26.10
N PRO A 192 -9.08 18.90 26.33
CA PRO A 192 -10.43 19.20 26.81
C PRO A 192 -11.43 19.14 25.64
N GLY A 193 -12.31 18.14 25.68
CA GLY A 193 -13.25 17.88 24.58
C GLY A 193 -12.50 17.66 23.28
N THR A 194 -12.73 18.52 22.29
CA THR A 194 -12.10 18.42 20.96
C THR A 194 -11.07 19.53 20.69
N GLN A 195 -10.72 20.34 21.70
CA GLN A 195 -9.89 21.54 21.55
C GLN A 195 -8.39 21.22 21.61
N VAL A 196 -7.74 21.08 20.45
CA VAL A 196 -6.31 20.81 20.31
C VAL A 196 -5.53 22.11 20.15
N ASN A 197 -4.75 22.48 21.17
CA ASN A 197 -3.86 23.63 21.08
C ASN A 197 -2.60 23.33 20.24
N LYS A 198 -1.82 24.38 19.93
CA LYS A 198 -0.61 24.27 19.09
C LYS A 198 0.48 23.36 19.67
N GLU A 199 0.62 23.29 20.99
CA GLU A 199 1.60 22.41 21.64
C GLU A 199 1.19 20.94 21.49
N ASN A 200 -0.07 20.63 21.77
CA ASN A 200 -0.64 19.29 21.65
C ASN A 200 -0.63 18.82 20.20
N ALA A 201 -0.96 19.67 19.23
CA ALA A 201 -0.88 19.34 17.80
C ALA A 201 0.54 18.91 17.39
N LYS A 202 1.56 19.64 17.86
CA LYS A 202 2.97 19.28 17.62
C LYS A 202 3.39 17.97 18.30
N ILE A 203 2.85 17.67 19.48
CA ILE A 203 3.14 16.40 20.17
C ILE A 203 2.47 15.24 19.45
N LEU A 204 1.21 15.42 19.03
CA LEU A 204 0.48 14.42 18.24
C LEU A 204 1.20 14.13 16.92
N GLY A 205 1.81 15.13 16.28
CA GLY A 205 2.57 14.95 15.04
C GLY A 205 1.71 14.25 13.99
N HIS A 206 2.17 13.14 13.43
CA HIS A 206 1.41 12.37 12.43
C HIS A 206 0.05 11.83 12.94
N LEU A 207 -0.16 11.69 14.26
CA LEU A 207 -1.45 11.25 14.81
C LEU A 207 -2.59 12.24 14.52
N VAL A 208 -2.28 13.50 14.16
CA VAL A 208 -3.31 14.46 13.74
C VAL A 208 -4.09 13.99 12.51
N CYS A 209 -3.49 13.16 11.67
CA CYS A 209 -4.12 12.61 10.47
C CYS A 209 -5.26 11.61 10.79
N ASP A 210 -5.33 11.12 12.03
CA ASP A 210 -6.36 10.19 12.49
C ASP A 210 -7.42 10.88 13.37
N LEU A 211 -7.30 12.20 13.60
CA LEU A 211 -8.29 12.95 14.38
C LEU A 211 -9.64 12.97 13.67
N GLY A 212 -10.70 12.79 14.45
CA GLY A 212 -12.08 12.85 13.99
C GLY A 212 -12.47 14.24 13.46
N GLU A 213 -13.56 14.27 12.71
CA GLU A 213 -14.09 15.47 12.07
C GLU A 213 -14.35 16.62 13.06
N GLU A 214 -14.79 16.27 14.26
CA GLU A 214 -15.10 17.19 15.36
C GLU A 214 -13.87 17.94 15.88
N TYR A 215 -12.69 17.32 15.87
CA TYR A 215 -11.43 17.98 16.24
C TYR A 215 -11.00 18.96 15.16
N ILE A 216 -11.15 18.58 13.89
CA ILE A 216 -10.85 19.44 12.75
C ILE A 216 -11.74 20.69 12.81
N ARG A 217 -13.06 20.52 13.02
CA ARG A 217 -14.01 21.64 13.09
C ARG A 217 -13.74 22.59 14.26
N SER A 218 -13.38 22.05 15.42
CA SER A 218 -13.22 22.86 16.64
C SER A 218 -11.82 23.47 16.80
N SER A 219 -10.80 22.93 16.11
CA SER A 219 -9.38 23.27 16.29
C SER A 219 -8.65 23.58 14.98
N ALA A 220 -9.36 23.98 13.93
CA ALA A 220 -8.73 24.19 12.62
C ALA A 220 -7.61 25.24 12.62
N GLY A 221 -7.72 26.28 13.44
CA GLY A 221 -6.70 27.32 13.56
C GLY A 221 -5.32 26.80 13.97
N THR A 222 -5.26 25.63 14.62
CA THR A 222 -4.00 24.97 15.02
C THR A 222 -3.69 23.75 14.18
N LEU A 223 -4.70 23.02 13.69
CA LEU A 223 -4.52 21.74 13.01
C LEU A 223 -4.24 21.83 11.51
N LEU A 224 -4.76 22.84 10.79
CA LEU A 224 -4.69 22.85 9.31
C LEU A 224 -3.27 22.74 8.74
N LYS A 225 -2.29 23.35 9.42
CA LYS A 225 -0.88 23.27 9.01
C LYS A 225 -0.26 21.87 9.23
N GLU A 226 -0.68 21.17 10.28
CA GLU A 226 -0.18 19.80 10.51
C GLU A 226 -0.94 18.81 9.62
N LEU A 227 -2.24 19.05 9.39
CA LEU A 227 -3.06 18.27 8.46
C LEU A 227 -2.53 18.36 7.02
N SER A 228 -1.94 19.48 6.60
CA SER A 228 -1.35 19.58 5.25
C SER A 228 -0.14 18.66 5.02
N GLN A 229 0.36 17.99 6.06
CA GLN A 229 1.41 16.96 5.96
C GLN A 229 0.84 15.54 5.88
N CYS A 230 -0.48 15.37 6.00
CA CYS A 230 -1.13 14.07 5.87
C CYS A 230 -1.23 13.66 4.40
N GLU A 231 -0.97 12.39 4.11
CA GLU A 231 -1.02 11.87 2.73
C GLU A 231 -2.45 11.73 2.18
N SER A 232 -3.42 11.45 3.06
CA SER A 232 -4.82 11.23 2.67
C SER A 232 -5.79 11.44 3.82
N PHE A 233 -7.06 11.64 3.50
CA PHE A 233 -8.14 11.91 4.46
C PHE A 233 -9.30 10.94 4.27
N LEU A 234 -10.05 10.72 5.35
CA LEU A 234 -11.35 10.04 5.27
C LEU A 234 -12.42 11.01 4.74
N PRO A 235 -13.51 10.54 4.09
CA PRO A 235 -14.54 11.42 3.53
C PRO A 235 -15.12 12.44 4.53
N GLY A 236 -15.31 12.03 5.78
CA GLY A 236 -15.77 12.92 6.85
C GLY A 236 -14.73 13.98 7.24
N GLN A 237 -13.44 13.63 7.22
CA GLN A 237 -12.36 14.59 7.47
C GLN A 237 -12.26 15.60 6.34
N GLU A 238 -12.39 15.17 5.08
CA GLU A 238 -12.41 16.06 3.92
C GLU A 238 -13.55 17.08 4.02
N GLU A 239 -14.76 16.63 4.37
CA GLU A 239 -15.90 17.52 4.60
C GLU A 239 -15.63 18.53 5.71
N ALA A 240 -15.06 18.09 6.82
CA ALA A 240 -14.67 18.98 7.92
C ALA A 240 -13.64 20.03 7.48
N ILE A 241 -12.60 19.61 6.74
CA ILE A 241 -11.58 20.52 6.21
C ILE A 241 -12.22 21.54 5.27
N ARG A 242 -13.05 21.10 4.30
CA ARG A 242 -13.76 21.99 3.36
C ARG A 242 -14.66 22.99 4.09
N SER A 243 -15.39 22.53 5.10
CA SER A 243 -16.28 23.37 5.91
C SER A 243 -15.51 24.48 6.63
N VAL A 244 -14.41 24.14 7.31
CA VAL A 244 -13.66 25.15 8.09
C VAL A 244 -12.92 26.13 7.17
N ILE A 245 -12.31 25.64 6.09
CA ILE A 245 -11.67 26.49 5.08
C ILE A 245 -12.68 27.47 4.50
N SER A 246 -13.88 27.00 4.14
CA SER A 246 -14.95 27.83 3.60
C SER A 246 -15.47 28.88 4.58
N SER A 247 -15.45 28.59 5.89
CA SER A 247 -15.87 29.52 6.94
C SER A 247 -14.89 30.67 7.16
N GLY A 248 -13.62 30.49 6.79
CA GLY A 248 -12.56 31.46 7.07
C GLY A 248 -12.09 31.53 8.52
N ASN A 249 -12.63 30.68 9.42
CA ASN A 249 -12.22 30.58 10.83
C ASN A 249 -10.88 29.83 10.97
N THR A 250 -9.86 30.31 10.26
CA THR A 250 -8.53 29.73 10.20
C THR A 250 -7.48 30.83 10.33
N VAL A 251 -6.24 30.45 10.63
CA VAL A 251 -5.11 31.39 10.60
C VAL A 251 -4.85 31.98 9.21
N PHE A 252 -5.40 31.37 8.16
CA PHE A 252 -5.25 31.78 6.77
C PHE A 252 -6.38 32.72 6.30
N GLY A 253 -7.43 32.91 7.11
CA GLY A 253 -8.62 33.65 6.71
C GLY A 253 -9.46 32.93 5.64
N PRO A 254 -10.53 33.58 5.13
CA PRO A 254 -11.38 33.03 4.08
C PRO A 254 -10.67 33.01 2.70
N PRO A 255 -11.08 32.14 1.75
CA PRO A 255 -10.37 31.99 0.47
C PRO A 255 -10.20 33.27 -0.37
N GLN A 256 -11.08 34.26 -0.18
CA GLN A 256 -11.04 35.55 -0.87
C GLN A 256 -9.81 36.40 -0.53
N VAL A 257 -9.19 36.20 0.65
CA VAL A 257 -8.02 36.98 1.10
C VAL A 257 -6.71 36.22 0.93
N TRP A 258 -6.74 35.03 0.35
CA TRP A 258 -5.56 34.21 0.19
C TRP A 258 -4.58 34.83 -0.80
N SER A 259 -3.30 34.61 -0.52
CA SER A 259 -2.19 34.93 -1.42
C SER A 259 -1.63 33.67 -2.08
N ALA A 260 -0.76 33.83 -3.07
CA ALA A 260 -0.05 32.69 -3.66
C ALA A 260 0.80 31.96 -2.61
N SER A 261 1.36 32.67 -1.61
CA SER A 261 2.07 32.04 -0.49
C SER A 261 1.13 31.19 0.37
N THR A 262 -0.09 31.66 0.61
CA THR A 262 -1.11 30.93 1.38
C THR A 262 -1.48 29.62 0.70
N LEU A 263 -1.71 29.64 -0.61
CA LEU A 263 -1.96 28.43 -1.39
C LEU A 263 -0.77 27.47 -1.33
N ASN A 264 0.46 27.99 -1.40
CA ASN A 264 1.66 27.16 -1.29
C ASN A 264 1.79 26.47 0.07
N GLU A 265 1.45 27.16 1.18
CA GLU A 265 1.42 26.54 2.52
C GLU A 265 0.31 25.47 2.66
N LEU A 266 -0.78 25.61 1.90
CA LEU A 266 -1.93 24.70 1.88
C LEU A 266 -1.82 23.62 0.82
N THR A 267 -0.68 23.46 0.15
CA THR A 267 -0.54 22.55 -1.01
C THR A 267 -0.98 21.12 -0.72
N GLY A 268 -0.69 20.58 0.47
CA GLY A 268 -1.15 19.23 0.86
C GLY A 268 -2.66 19.08 1.07
N LEU A 269 -3.40 20.19 1.20
CA LEU A 269 -4.86 20.19 1.31
C LEU A 269 -5.57 20.49 -0.02
N ILE A 270 -4.85 20.92 -1.05
CA ILE A 270 -5.40 21.19 -2.39
C ILE A 270 -6.24 20.02 -2.95
N PRO A 271 -5.84 18.74 -2.78
CA PRO A 271 -6.65 17.61 -3.25
C PRO A 271 -8.06 17.54 -2.64
N VAL A 272 -8.26 18.16 -1.48
CA VAL A 272 -9.52 18.20 -0.73
C VAL A 272 -10.42 19.36 -1.18
N PHE A 273 -9.88 20.36 -1.89
CA PHE A 273 -10.64 21.56 -2.25
C PHE A 273 -11.58 21.30 -3.42
N ASP A 274 -12.82 21.74 -3.28
CA ASP A 274 -13.83 21.66 -4.33
C ASP A 274 -14.02 22.98 -5.08
N HIS A 275 -14.87 22.94 -6.10
CA HIS A 275 -15.23 24.09 -6.92
C HIS A 275 -15.70 25.30 -6.10
N SER A 276 -16.38 25.07 -4.97
CA SER A 276 -16.93 26.16 -4.15
C SER A 276 -15.85 26.94 -3.40
N ILE A 277 -14.73 26.30 -3.07
CA ILE A 277 -13.55 26.95 -2.49
C ILE A 277 -12.79 27.67 -3.59
N TRP A 278 -12.54 27.01 -4.71
CA TRP A 278 -11.74 27.59 -5.79
C TRP A 278 -12.35 28.85 -6.40
N GLN A 279 -13.67 28.88 -6.61
CA GLN A 279 -14.36 30.07 -7.11
C GLN A 279 -14.21 31.30 -6.21
N LYS A 280 -13.93 31.10 -4.91
CA LYS A 280 -13.74 32.19 -3.94
C LYS A 280 -12.31 32.74 -3.97
N VAL A 281 -11.34 32.01 -4.49
CA VAL A 281 -9.95 32.46 -4.58
C VAL A 281 -9.80 33.43 -5.76
N PRO A 282 -9.13 34.59 -5.58
CA PRO A 282 -8.91 35.52 -6.68
C PRO A 282 -8.17 34.88 -7.86
N LYS A 283 -8.64 35.13 -9.10
CA LYS A 283 -8.06 34.52 -10.31
C LYS A 283 -6.61 34.92 -10.57
N ASP A 284 -6.24 36.15 -10.24
CA ASP A 284 -4.87 36.64 -10.33
C ASP A 284 -3.94 35.91 -9.35
N VAL A 285 -4.44 35.56 -8.16
CA VAL A 285 -3.72 34.76 -7.17
C VAL A 285 -3.52 33.32 -7.67
N LEU A 286 -4.55 32.67 -8.22
CA LEU A 286 -4.44 31.34 -8.81
C LEU A 286 -3.45 31.33 -9.98
N THR A 287 -3.52 32.33 -10.85
CA THR A 287 -2.60 32.49 -11.99
C THR A 287 -1.16 32.68 -11.54
N LEU A 288 -0.93 33.56 -10.55
CA LEU A 288 0.39 33.80 -9.98
C LEU A 288 0.94 32.55 -9.29
N TRP A 289 0.07 31.81 -8.59
CA TRP A 289 0.47 30.58 -7.92
C TRP A 289 0.87 29.50 -8.93
N LEU A 290 0.07 29.28 -9.98
CA LEU A 290 0.42 28.34 -11.05
C LEU A 290 1.77 28.69 -11.68
N LYS A 291 1.98 29.96 -12.01
CA LYS A 291 3.22 30.44 -12.64
C LYS A 291 4.46 30.23 -11.77
N ASN A 292 4.35 30.44 -10.46
CA ASN A 292 5.50 30.49 -9.56
C ASN A 292 5.76 29.18 -8.81
N PHE A 293 4.75 28.33 -8.61
CA PHE A 293 4.84 27.17 -7.72
C PHE A 293 4.40 25.85 -8.36
N ALA A 294 3.66 25.83 -9.49
CA ALA A 294 3.15 24.58 -10.05
C ALA A 294 4.24 23.65 -10.62
N HIS A 295 5.39 24.21 -11.00
CA HIS A 295 6.52 23.43 -11.51
C HIS A 295 7.13 22.54 -10.41
N ASP A 296 7.38 23.13 -9.24
CA ASP A 296 7.99 22.47 -8.07
C ASP A 296 6.95 21.87 -7.10
N SER A 297 5.67 21.92 -7.46
CA SER A 297 4.58 21.43 -6.63
C SER A 297 4.55 19.90 -6.59
N PRO A 298 4.28 19.28 -5.42
CA PRO A 298 4.05 17.83 -5.31
C PRO A 298 2.72 17.38 -5.92
N LEU A 299 1.87 18.30 -6.40
CA LEU A 299 0.58 17.95 -7.00
C LEU A 299 0.74 17.27 -8.35
N SER A 300 -0.16 16.32 -8.62
CA SER A 300 -0.26 15.71 -9.95
C SER A 300 -0.73 16.73 -10.99
N ARG A 301 -0.42 16.47 -12.27
CA ARG A 301 -0.90 17.32 -13.37
C ARG A 301 -2.43 17.34 -13.46
N ALA A 302 -3.10 16.25 -13.07
CA ALA A 302 -4.56 16.20 -12.97
C ALA A 302 -5.11 17.09 -11.84
N GLN A 303 -4.42 17.16 -10.70
CA GLN A 303 -4.78 18.08 -9.61
C GLN A 303 -4.54 19.55 -9.99
N LEU A 304 -3.47 19.86 -10.72
CA LEU A 304 -3.24 21.22 -11.22
C LEU A 304 -4.28 21.61 -12.29
N ALA A 305 -4.75 20.65 -13.09
CA ALA A 305 -5.78 20.88 -14.09
C ALA A 305 -7.13 21.31 -13.48
N THR A 306 -7.42 20.95 -12.22
CA THR A 306 -8.63 21.45 -11.54
C THR A 306 -8.53 22.96 -11.31
N ILE A 307 -7.36 23.48 -10.96
CA ILE A 307 -7.12 24.93 -10.81
C ILE A 307 -7.17 25.64 -12.17
N VAL A 308 -6.63 25.02 -13.23
CA VAL A 308 -6.73 25.55 -14.60
C VAL A 308 -8.19 25.69 -15.02
N ALA A 309 -9.05 24.71 -14.71
CA ALA A 309 -10.46 24.75 -15.04
C ALA A 309 -11.19 25.98 -14.45
N GLU A 310 -10.77 26.46 -13.27
CA GLU A 310 -11.35 27.63 -12.58
C GLU A 310 -10.94 28.95 -13.24
N LEU A 311 -9.80 28.96 -13.90
CA LEU A 311 -9.31 30.12 -14.65
C LEU A 311 -10.00 30.23 -16.02
N LEU A 312 -10.43 29.11 -16.59
CA LEU A 312 -11.14 29.10 -17.87
C LEU A 312 -12.53 29.75 -17.79
N PRO A 313 -13.06 30.26 -18.92
CA PRO A 313 -14.40 30.83 -18.94
C PRO A 313 -15.49 29.77 -18.68
N SER A 314 -16.37 29.99 -17.69
CA SER A 314 -17.44 29.05 -17.34
C SER A 314 -18.51 28.89 -18.43
N ARG A 315 -18.64 29.86 -19.35
CA ARG A 315 -19.63 29.83 -20.43
C ARG A 315 -18.94 29.57 -21.76
N GLN A 316 -19.08 28.34 -22.26
CA GLN A 316 -18.63 27.96 -23.60
C GLN A 316 -19.48 28.68 -24.64
N LYS A 317 -18.85 29.52 -25.47
CA LYS A 317 -19.49 30.05 -26.68
C LYS A 317 -19.54 28.92 -27.70
N ARG A 318 -20.71 28.64 -28.27
CA ARG A 318 -20.80 27.76 -29.45
C ARG A 318 -20.27 28.56 -30.64
N ASP A 319 -19.38 27.97 -31.41
CA ASP A 319 -18.73 28.54 -32.60
C ASP A 319 -17.68 29.64 -32.31
N VAL A 320 -16.56 29.24 -31.70
CA VAL A 320 -15.38 30.09 -31.55
C VAL A 320 -14.36 29.72 -32.64
N GLY A 321 -14.22 30.57 -33.64
CA GLY A 321 -13.11 30.48 -34.60
C GLY A 321 -11.77 30.86 -33.96
N CYS A 322 -10.65 30.47 -34.57
CA CYS A 322 -9.34 30.92 -34.10
C CYS A 322 -9.08 32.37 -34.53
N SER A 323 -9.12 33.31 -33.59
CA SER A 323 -8.79 34.71 -33.87
C SER A 323 -7.29 34.89 -34.17
N ASP A 324 -6.93 35.89 -34.98
CA ASP A 324 -5.53 36.15 -35.35
C ASP A 324 -4.61 36.37 -34.15
N ALA A 325 -5.11 37.01 -33.09
CA ALA A 325 -4.37 37.24 -31.85
C ALA A 325 -4.15 35.96 -31.00
N LYS A 326 -4.86 34.87 -31.31
CA LYS A 326 -4.83 33.60 -30.59
C LYS A 326 -4.15 32.48 -31.39
N LYS A 327 -3.56 32.78 -32.55
CA LYS A 327 -2.77 31.80 -33.31
C LYS A 327 -1.69 31.17 -32.43
N ILE A 328 -1.60 29.85 -32.46
CA ILE A 328 -0.62 29.10 -31.68
C ILE A 328 0.73 29.21 -32.40
N THR A 329 1.66 29.92 -31.76
CA THR A 329 3.05 30.08 -32.20
C THR A 329 3.97 29.14 -31.43
N GLU A 330 5.23 29.02 -31.86
CA GLU A 330 6.27 28.29 -31.11
C GLU A 330 6.43 28.81 -29.68
N THR A 331 6.32 30.12 -29.46
CA THR A 331 6.38 30.70 -28.10
C THR A 331 5.21 30.23 -27.23
N VAL A 332 4.01 30.06 -27.79
CA VAL A 332 2.84 29.55 -27.07
C VAL A 332 2.99 28.06 -26.77
N LEU A 333 3.48 27.27 -27.73
CA LEU A 333 3.72 25.83 -27.55
C LEU A 333 4.75 25.58 -26.44
N ASN A 334 5.71 26.49 -26.27
CA ASN A 334 6.74 26.43 -25.25
C ASN A 334 6.35 27.07 -23.90
N ASP A 335 5.12 27.54 -23.75
CA ASP A 335 4.65 28.16 -22.51
C ASP A 335 3.80 27.18 -21.68
N GLU A 336 4.25 26.86 -20.47
CA GLU A 336 3.52 25.97 -19.53
C GLU A 336 2.16 26.55 -19.12
N MET A 337 1.94 27.85 -19.29
CA MET A 337 0.65 28.51 -19.05
C MET A 337 -0.31 28.42 -20.25
N MET A 338 0.09 27.75 -21.35
CA MET A 338 -0.79 27.49 -22.50
C MET A 338 -2.21 26.99 -22.11
N PRO A 339 -2.40 26.11 -21.10
CA PRO A 339 -3.73 25.65 -20.70
C PRO A 339 -4.70 26.76 -20.27
N ILE A 340 -4.23 27.91 -19.77
CA ILE A 340 -5.12 29.02 -19.39
C ILE A 340 -5.42 29.98 -20.55
N TYR A 341 -4.74 29.82 -21.70
CA TYR A 341 -4.90 30.73 -22.85
C TYR A 341 -6.07 30.39 -23.75
N TYR A 342 -6.55 29.15 -23.70
CA TYR A 342 -7.52 28.61 -24.64
C TYR A 342 -8.63 27.84 -23.91
N SER A 343 -9.89 28.14 -24.18
CA SER A 343 -10.96 27.17 -23.89
C SER A 343 -10.77 25.90 -24.72
N PRO A 344 -11.43 24.77 -24.39
CA PRO A 344 -11.38 23.56 -25.22
C PRO A 344 -11.77 23.82 -26.68
N GLU A 345 -12.81 24.63 -26.93
CA GLU A 345 -13.28 24.97 -28.26
C GLU A 345 -12.29 25.86 -29.02
N GLU A 346 -11.72 26.87 -28.35
CA GLU A 346 -10.67 27.73 -28.90
C GLU A 346 -9.42 26.94 -29.26
N LEU A 347 -8.99 26.04 -28.36
CA LEU A 347 -7.85 25.17 -28.58
C LEU A 347 -8.07 24.30 -29.82
N ARG A 348 -9.26 23.68 -29.94
CA ARG A 348 -9.62 22.85 -31.10
C ARG A 348 -9.60 23.66 -32.40
N ALA A 349 -10.16 24.86 -32.40
CA ALA A 349 -10.18 25.73 -33.58
C ALA A 349 -8.76 26.17 -33.98
N CYS A 350 -7.91 26.52 -33.01
CA CYS A 350 -6.56 27.01 -33.27
C CYS A 350 -5.56 25.91 -33.61
N LEU A 351 -5.80 24.65 -33.24
CA LEU A 351 -4.92 23.52 -33.58
C LEU A 351 -5.11 22.96 -35.00
N LYS A 352 -6.18 23.32 -35.72
CA LYS A 352 -6.51 22.74 -37.05
C LYS A 352 -5.31 22.72 -38.01
N ASN A 353 -4.59 23.83 -38.12
CA ASN A 353 -3.47 24.00 -39.06
C ASN A 353 -2.10 24.01 -38.38
N VAL A 354 -1.99 23.51 -37.15
CA VAL A 354 -0.75 23.49 -36.37
C VAL A 354 -0.21 22.06 -36.31
N SER A 355 1.08 21.89 -36.61
CA SER A 355 1.77 20.62 -36.41
C SER A 355 2.29 20.55 -34.97
N LEU A 356 1.83 19.55 -34.21
CA LEU A 356 2.28 19.29 -32.84
C LEU A 356 3.36 18.21 -32.76
N LYS A 357 3.81 17.66 -33.89
CA LYS A 357 4.64 16.45 -33.97
C LYS A 357 5.82 16.46 -33.00
N ASP A 358 6.58 17.55 -33.00
CA ASP A 358 7.80 17.71 -32.20
C ASP A 358 7.52 18.27 -30.79
N TYR A 359 6.29 18.76 -30.55
CA TYR A 359 5.87 19.41 -29.31
C TYR A 359 5.04 18.51 -28.39
N PHE A 360 4.50 17.37 -28.88
CA PHE A 360 3.72 16.45 -28.05
C PHE A 360 4.44 16.05 -26.75
N PRO A 361 5.74 15.67 -26.73
CA PRO A 361 6.40 15.29 -25.49
C PRO A 361 6.39 16.38 -24.41
N GLN A 362 6.32 17.66 -24.81
CA GLN A 362 6.32 18.80 -23.91
C GLN A 362 4.89 19.20 -23.52
N ILE A 363 3.98 19.35 -24.48
CA ILE A 363 2.59 19.76 -24.26
C ILE A 363 1.85 18.77 -23.35
N LEU A 364 2.17 17.49 -23.45
CA LEU A 364 1.60 16.46 -22.58
C LEU A 364 2.06 16.54 -21.12
N THR A 365 3.01 17.42 -20.80
CA THR A 365 3.39 17.70 -19.41
C THR A 365 2.58 18.81 -18.76
N TYR A 366 1.83 19.58 -19.56
CA TYR A 366 1.07 20.75 -19.08
C TYR A 366 -0.24 20.33 -18.39
N PRO A 367 -0.74 21.14 -17.43
CA PRO A 367 -1.96 20.84 -16.68
C PRO A 367 -3.25 21.16 -17.47
N PHE A 368 -3.43 20.54 -18.64
CA PHE A 368 -4.66 20.66 -19.43
C PHE A 368 -5.86 20.03 -18.70
N THR A 369 -7.03 20.65 -18.81
CA THR A 369 -8.29 20.04 -18.34
C THR A 369 -8.62 18.80 -19.15
N LYS A 370 -9.53 17.97 -18.64
CA LYS A 370 -9.97 16.74 -19.33
C LYS A 370 -10.50 17.02 -20.75
N GLU A 371 -11.23 18.11 -20.91
CA GLU A 371 -11.79 18.55 -22.20
C GLU A 371 -10.70 19.04 -23.15
N GLN A 372 -9.70 19.77 -22.65
CA GLN A 372 -8.54 20.20 -23.45
C GLN A 372 -7.68 19.00 -23.86
N LEU A 373 -7.46 18.03 -22.96
CA LEU A 373 -6.76 16.78 -23.26
C LEU A 373 -7.48 15.98 -24.35
N ALA A 374 -8.81 15.95 -24.37
CA ALA A 374 -9.56 15.32 -25.45
C ALA A 374 -9.25 15.95 -26.82
N VAL A 375 -9.14 17.29 -26.89
CA VAL A 375 -8.73 18.01 -28.10
C VAL A 375 -7.30 17.66 -28.52
N VAL A 376 -6.37 17.60 -27.56
CA VAL A 376 -4.98 17.21 -27.84
C VAL A 376 -4.92 15.75 -28.33
N LYS A 377 -5.74 14.85 -27.77
CA LYS A 377 -5.88 13.47 -28.24
C LYS A 377 -6.43 13.40 -29.66
N GLU A 378 -7.50 14.14 -29.98
CA GLU A 378 -8.04 14.23 -31.34
C GLU A 378 -6.93 14.60 -32.33
N LYS A 379 -6.11 15.61 -31.99
CA LYS A 379 -4.99 16.03 -32.85
C LYS A 379 -3.90 14.97 -32.95
N LEU A 380 -3.65 14.22 -31.88
CA LEU A 380 -2.69 13.13 -31.86
C LEU A 380 -3.16 11.96 -32.76
N ASP A 381 -4.44 11.60 -32.68
CA ASP A 381 -5.07 10.56 -33.52
C ASP A 381 -5.07 10.94 -35.00
N GLU A 382 -5.37 12.21 -35.33
CA GLU A 382 -5.25 12.75 -36.70
C GLU A 382 -3.81 12.64 -37.24
N THR A 383 -2.82 12.88 -36.38
CA THR A 383 -1.40 12.86 -36.76
C THR A 383 -0.88 11.43 -36.93
N TYR A 384 -1.41 10.47 -36.17
CA TYR A 384 -0.94 9.09 -36.08
C TYR A 384 -2.10 8.08 -36.16
N PRO A 385 -2.78 7.97 -37.31
CA PRO A 385 -3.97 7.11 -37.46
C PRO A 385 -3.67 5.62 -37.26
N ASP A 386 -2.44 5.19 -37.57
CA ASP A 386 -1.98 3.80 -37.48
C ASP A 386 -1.33 3.45 -36.13
N GLY A 387 -1.43 4.34 -35.14
CA GLY A 387 -0.85 4.17 -33.81
C GLY A 387 0.34 5.08 -33.55
N TYR A 388 0.55 5.40 -32.27
CA TYR A 388 1.52 6.41 -31.84
C TYR A 388 2.96 5.91 -31.94
N PRO A 389 3.93 6.82 -32.17
CA PRO A 389 5.35 6.46 -32.16
C PRO A 389 5.80 5.85 -30.83
N GLU A 390 6.65 4.83 -30.89
CA GLU A 390 7.23 4.15 -29.73
C GLU A 390 7.92 5.13 -28.75
N SER A 391 8.52 6.20 -29.25
CA SER A 391 9.16 7.24 -28.44
C SER A 391 8.18 8.13 -27.66
N LEU A 392 6.92 8.21 -28.10
CA LEU A 392 5.88 9.03 -27.49
C LEU A 392 5.03 8.25 -26.49
N LEU A 393 4.87 6.93 -26.70
CA LEU A 393 4.05 6.06 -25.85
C LEU A 393 4.35 6.18 -24.34
N PRO A 394 5.63 6.14 -23.88
CA PRO A 394 5.97 6.36 -22.48
C PRO A 394 5.66 7.77 -21.94
N ARG A 395 5.38 8.73 -22.82
CA ARG A 395 5.23 10.15 -22.50
C ARG A 395 3.80 10.65 -22.68
N LEU A 396 2.83 9.74 -22.76
CA LEU A 396 1.41 10.11 -22.90
C LEU A 396 0.90 10.91 -21.69
N GLY A 397 1.50 10.70 -20.51
CA GLY A 397 1.21 11.51 -19.33
C GLY A 397 -0.29 11.52 -18.99
N PRO A 398 -0.92 12.69 -18.79
CA PRO A 398 -2.35 12.81 -18.48
C PRO A 398 -3.30 12.23 -19.55
N LEU A 399 -2.85 12.11 -20.82
CA LEU A 399 -3.66 11.48 -21.87
C LEU A 399 -3.92 10.00 -21.62
N ALA A 400 -3.12 9.34 -20.78
CA ALA A 400 -3.30 7.93 -20.43
C ALA A 400 -4.75 7.63 -20.01
N SER A 401 -5.39 8.54 -19.28
CA SER A 401 -6.79 8.42 -18.83
C SER A 401 -7.85 8.40 -19.96
N LEU A 402 -7.49 8.84 -21.17
CA LEU A 402 -8.37 8.91 -22.34
C LEU A 402 -8.08 7.82 -23.38
N ILE A 403 -7.07 6.97 -23.15
CA ILE A 403 -6.69 5.90 -24.06
C ILE A 403 -7.71 4.77 -24.01
N THR A 404 -8.10 4.26 -25.17
CA THR A 404 -9.02 3.12 -25.30
C THR A 404 -8.28 1.84 -25.67
N ALA A 405 -8.94 0.68 -25.51
CA ALA A 405 -8.40 -0.59 -25.99
C ALA A 405 -8.19 -0.60 -27.51
N GLU A 406 -8.99 0.16 -28.27
CA GLU A 406 -8.81 0.32 -29.71
C GLU A 406 -7.52 1.08 -30.02
N ASP A 407 -7.23 2.16 -29.29
CA ASP A 407 -5.95 2.90 -29.43
C ASP A 407 -4.76 1.96 -29.17
N VAL A 408 -4.81 1.19 -28.07
CA VAL A 408 -3.76 0.23 -27.68
C VAL A 408 -3.57 -0.85 -28.74
N SER A 409 -4.64 -1.28 -29.43
CA SER A 409 -4.56 -2.32 -30.47
C SER A 409 -3.66 -1.91 -31.65
N LYS A 410 -3.46 -0.61 -31.87
CA LYS A 410 -2.62 -0.05 -32.94
C LYS A 410 -1.15 0.08 -32.52
N TRP A 411 -0.85 0.03 -31.23
CA TRP A 411 0.50 0.26 -30.71
C TRP A 411 1.46 -0.90 -30.97
N LYS A 412 2.74 -0.57 -31.11
CA LYS A 412 3.84 -1.53 -31.21
C LYS A 412 4.58 -1.57 -29.88
N ILE A 413 4.28 -2.56 -29.04
CA ILE A 413 4.92 -2.75 -27.73
C ILE A 413 5.93 -3.88 -27.88
N THR A 414 7.17 -3.53 -28.21
CA THR A 414 8.19 -4.46 -28.70
C THR A 414 9.18 -4.93 -27.63
N SER A 415 9.12 -4.37 -26.42
CA SER A 415 10.06 -4.69 -25.33
C SER A 415 9.42 -4.62 -23.96
N ALA A 416 10.00 -5.37 -23.00
CA ALA A 416 9.57 -5.33 -21.60
C ALA A 416 9.80 -3.95 -20.96
N ASP A 417 10.84 -3.22 -21.37
CA ASP A 417 11.12 -1.86 -20.87
C ASP A 417 10.04 -0.88 -21.32
N MET A 418 9.55 -1.01 -22.55
CA MET A 418 8.42 -0.22 -23.04
C MET A 418 7.13 -0.56 -22.31
N LEU A 419 6.85 -1.84 -22.08
CA LEU A 419 5.73 -2.27 -21.25
C LEU A 419 5.83 -1.64 -19.85
N ALA A 420 7.01 -1.70 -19.23
CA ALA A 420 7.24 -1.12 -17.91
C ALA A 420 6.97 0.39 -17.89
N ALA A 421 7.47 1.12 -18.88
CA ALA A 421 7.25 2.56 -18.98
C ALA A 421 5.76 2.92 -19.22
N LEU A 422 5.02 2.08 -19.97
CA LEU A 422 3.58 2.25 -20.18
C LEU A 422 2.78 1.98 -18.91
N LEU A 423 3.12 0.93 -18.15
CA LEU A 423 2.44 0.59 -16.90
C LEU A 423 2.77 1.57 -15.75
N GLN A 424 3.81 2.40 -15.89
CA GLN A 424 4.05 3.53 -14.98
C GLN A 424 3.10 4.71 -15.21
N LEU A 425 2.41 4.76 -16.35
CA LEU A 425 1.34 5.72 -16.55
C LEU A 425 0.16 5.36 -15.63
N ASP A 426 -0.61 6.35 -15.18
CA ASP A 426 -1.78 6.12 -14.36
C ASP A 426 -2.94 5.53 -15.18
N LEU A 427 -2.82 4.26 -15.53
CA LEU A 427 -3.79 3.51 -16.32
C LEU A 427 -4.85 2.88 -15.41
N GLN A 428 -6.08 2.88 -15.90
CA GLN A 428 -7.15 2.06 -15.35
C GLN A 428 -6.90 0.58 -15.63
N ASN A 429 -7.55 -0.30 -14.87
CA ASN A 429 -7.32 -1.74 -14.95
C ASN A 429 -7.62 -2.30 -16.35
N GLU A 430 -8.67 -1.82 -17.01
CA GLU A 430 -9.07 -2.23 -18.36
C GLU A 430 -8.01 -1.83 -19.40
N GLN A 431 -7.45 -0.63 -19.26
CA GLN A 431 -6.40 -0.11 -20.14
C GLN A 431 -5.09 -0.89 -19.95
N ALA A 432 -4.69 -1.12 -18.70
CA ALA A 432 -3.52 -1.92 -18.39
C ALA A 432 -3.65 -3.37 -18.88
N ALA A 433 -4.83 -3.99 -18.72
CA ALA A 433 -5.11 -5.32 -19.28
C ALA A 433 -4.95 -5.34 -20.81
N ALA A 434 -5.43 -4.32 -21.52
CA ALA A 434 -5.26 -4.19 -22.96
C ALA A 434 -3.79 -4.04 -23.36
N VAL A 435 -3.02 -3.22 -22.64
CA VAL A 435 -1.58 -3.01 -22.87
C VAL A 435 -0.79 -4.31 -22.68
N ILE A 436 -1.03 -5.04 -21.57
CA ILE A 436 -0.36 -6.32 -21.29
C ILE A 436 -0.74 -7.38 -22.33
N SER A 437 -2.03 -7.46 -22.68
CA SER A 437 -2.51 -8.41 -23.69
C SER A 437 -1.91 -8.12 -25.07
N ARG A 438 -1.78 -6.83 -25.43
CA ARG A 438 -1.15 -6.40 -26.68
C ARG A 438 0.34 -6.79 -26.71
N TYR A 439 1.07 -6.57 -25.63
CA TYR A 439 2.47 -6.97 -25.51
C TYR A 439 2.67 -8.47 -25.76
N VAL A 440 1.86 -9.32 -25.11
CA VAL A 440 1.93 -10.77 -25.27
C VAL A 440 1.45 -11.22 -26.65
N ALA A 441 0.40 -10.61 -27.20
CA ALA A 441 -0.11 -10.92 -28.54
C ALA A 441 0.90 -10.62 -29.67
N LEU A 442 1.85 -9.69 -29.42
CA LEU A 442 2.98 -9.43 -30.31
C LEU A 442 4.11 -10.47 -30.19
N GLY A 443 3.91 -11.55 -29.41
CA GLY A 443 4.85 -12.65 -29.25
C GLY A 443 5.90 -12.44 -28.17
N ASN A 444 5.78 -11.40 -27.35
CA ASN A 444 6.76 -11.12 -26.30
C ASN A 444 6.51 -11.97 -25.04
N PRO A 445 7.58 -12.48 -24.39
CA PRO A 445 7.45 -13.30 -23.20
C PRO A 445 7.18 -12.46 -21.94
N LEU A 446 6.42 -13.02 -20.99
CA LEU A 446 6.32 -12.50 -19.62
C LEU A 446 7.58 -12.86 -18.83
N ASN A 447 8.71 -12.25 -19.21
CA ASN A 447 10.00 -12.38 -18.53
C ASN A 447 10.03 -11.57 -17.22
N ALA A 448 11.14 -11.64 -16.48
CA ALA A 448 11.26 -10.98 -15.17
C ALA A 448 11.02 -9.47 -15.21
N THR A 449 11.53 -8.76 -16.22
CA THR A 449 11.31 -7.32 -16.38
C THR A 449 9.84 -6.99 -16.57
N ALA A 450 9.14 -7.73 -17.45
CA ALA A 450 7.71 -7.55 -17.69
C ALA A 450 6.89 -7.86 -16.43
N LEU A 451 7.22 -8.95 -15.73
CA LEU A 451 6.54 -9.37 -14.50
C LEU A 451 6.70 -8.36 -13.37
N ASN A 452 7.92 -7.86 -13.13
CA ASN A 452 8.18 -6.85 -12.11
C ASN A 452 7.42 -5.54 -12.40
N ALA A 453 7.29 -5.15 -13.68
CA ALA A 453 6.48 -4.00 -14.06
C ALA A 453 4.99 -4.21 -13.74
N ILE A 454 4.46 -5.39 -14.07
CA ILE A 454 3.07 -5.75 -13.81
C ILE A 454 2.77 -5.82 -12.31
N ASP A 455 3.70 -6.34 -11.50
CA ASP A 455 3.51 -6.57 -10.06
C ASP A 455 3.02 -5.33 -9.30
N THR A 456 3.59 -4.17 -9.64
CA THR A 456 3.40 -2.90 -8.92
C THR A 456 1.94 -2.50 -8.72
N LYS A 457 1.06 -2.79 -9.68
CA LYS A 457 -0.36 -2.38 -9.66
C LYS A 457 -1.30 -3.36 -10.34
N TYR A 458 -0.80 -4.18 -11.27
CA TYR A 458 -1.62 -4.87 -12.28
C TYR A 458 -1.51 -6.41 -12.22
N LEU A 459 -0.82 -6.99 -11.24
CA LEU A 459 -0.75 -8.46 -11.13
C LEU A 459 -2.12 -9.11 -11.01
N CYS A 460 -3.00 -8.54 -10.20
CA CYS A 460 -4.29 -9.13 -9.88
C CYS A 460 -5.34 -9.00 -11.00
N ILE A 461 -5.05 -8.26 -12.07
CA ILE A 461 -5.92 -8.14 -13.25
C ILE A 461 -5.55 -9.14 -14.36
N LEU A 462 -4.45 -9.87 -14.20
CA LEU A 462 -4.06 -10.91 -15.14
C LEU A 462 -5.10 -12.06 -15.13
N ASN A 463 -5.58 -12.42 -16.31
CA ASN A 463 -6.46 -13.57 -16.46
C ASN A 463 -5.67 -14.89 -16.45
N ALA A 464 -6.40 -16.01 -16.35
CA ALA A 464 -5.80 -17.34 -16.31
C ALA A 464 -4.92 -17.64 -17.53
N THR A 465 -5.27 -17.13 -18.72
CA THR A 465 -4.49 -17.34 -19.95
C THR A 465 -3.10 -16.70 -19.84
N LEU A 466 -3.04 -15.41 -19.46
CA LEU A 466 -1.79 -14.69 -19.28
C LEU A 466 -0.95 -15.28 -18.14
N LEU A 467 -1.60 -15.61 -17.01
CA LEU A 467 -0.92 -16.25 -15.88
C LEU A 467 -0.27 -17.58 -16.31
N ASN A 468 -0.98 -18.41 -17.09
CA ASN A 468 -0.46 -19.68 -17.55
C ASN A 468 0.73 -19.55 -18.52
N MET A 469 0.82 -18.45 -19.28
CA MET A 469 1.96 -18.14 -20.16
C MET A 469 3.25 -17.77 -19.42
N ILE A 470 3.20 -17.50 -18.11
CA ILE A 470 4.38 -17.19 -17.31
C ILE A 470 5.29 -18.43 -17.23
N ASP A 471 6.53 -18.31 -17.68
CA ASP A 471 7.55 -19.34 -17.46
C ASP A 471 7.94 -19.38 -15.97
N PRO A 472 7.92 -20.55 -15.29
CA PRO A 472 8.32 -20.65 -13.89
C PRO A 472 9.70 -20.07 -13.59
N ASN A 473 10.69 -20.24 -14.46
CA ASN A 473 12.05 -19.73 -14.23
C ASN A 473 12.11 -18.20 -14.22
N SER A 474 11.16 -17.51 -14.88
CA SER A 474 11.05 -16.05 -14.76
C SER A 474 10.84 -15.60 -13.31
N LEU A 475 10.19 -16.43 -12.47
CA LEU A 475 9.98 -16.14 -11.04
C LEU A 475 11.25 -16.25 -10.21
N LYS A 476 12.32 -16.90 -10.70
CA LYS A 476 13.63 -16.80 -10.04
C LYS A 476 14.14 -15.36 -10.04
N LEU A 477 13.86 -14.63 -11.11
CA LEU A 477 14.39 -13.29 -11.34
C LEU A 477 13.36 -12.17 -11.07
N ALA A 478 12.10 -12.51 -10.86
CA ALA A 478 11.03 -11.58 -10.49
C ALA A 478 10.67 -11.69 -9.01
N SER A 479 10.15 -10.61 -8.43
CA SER A 479 9.54 -10.64 -7.10
C SER A 479 8.09 -10.22 -7.24
N LEU A 480 7.15 -11.13 -6.98
CA LEU A 480 5.71 -10.85 -7.11
C LEU A 480 5.00 -10.88 -5.75
N HIS A 481 3.99 -10.03 -5.59
CA HIS A 481 3.21 -9.86 -4.36
C HIS A 481 1.72 -10.16 -4.60
N PRO A 482 1.32 -11.44 -4.70
CA PRO A 482 -0.05 -11.81 -5.06
C PRO A 482 -1.05 -11.79 -3.88
N SER A 483 -0.69 -11.25 -2.71
CA SER A 483 -1.48 -11.34 -1.48
C SER A 483 -2.89 -10.74 -1.61
N ALA A 484 -3.03 -9.65 -2.37
CA ALA A 484 -4.32 -9.00 -2.64
C ALA A 484 -5.13 -9.64 -3.79
N CYS A 485 -4.55 -10.59 -4.53
CA CYS A 485 -5.18 -11.14 -5.73
C CYS A 485 -6.24 -12.20 -5.41
N SER A 486 -7.03 -12.54 -6.44
CA SER A 486 -8.01 -13.63 -6.37
C SER A 486 -7.33 -14.97 -6.06
N GLN A 487 -8.08 -15.90 -5.45
CA GLN A 487 -7.55 -17.22 -5.11
C GLN A 487 -7.03 -17.98 -6.35
N LEU A 488 -7.73 -17.88 -7.47
CA LEU A 488 -7.28 -18.46 -8.74
C LEU A 488 -5.88 -17.97 -9.15
N THR A 489 -5.61 -16.67 -8.99
CA THR A 489 -4.30 -16.09 -9.29
C THR A 489 -3.23 -16.63 -8.36
N LYS A 490 -3.52 -16.66 -7.06
CA LYS A 490 -2.62 -17.21 -6.03
C LYS A 490 -2.28 -18.68 -6.30
N ASP A 491 -3.28 -19.50 -6.63
CA ASP A 491 -3.11 -20.93 -6.90
C ASP A 491 -2.19 -21.18 -8.09
N ILE A 492 -2.41 -20.46 -9.21
CA ILE A 492 -1.57 -20.59 -10.42
C ILE A 492 -0.13 -20.13 -10.14
N LEU A 493 0.04 -18.98 -9.49
CA LEU A 493 1.35 -18.43 -9.19
C LEU A 493 2.12 -19.30 -8.18
N TYR A 494 1.45 -19.86 -7.19
CA TYR A 494 2.07 -20.78 -6.23
C TYR A 494 2.66 -22.01 -6.91
N VAL A 495 1.92 -22.66 -7.81
CA VAL A 495 2.42 -23.84 -8.54
C VAL A 495 3.66 -23.48 -9.38
N LYS A 496 3.67 -22.29 -9.99
CA LYS A 496 4.82 -21.81 -10.76
C LYS A 496 6.01 -21.49 -9.85
N ALA A 497 5.79 -20.79 -8.73
CA ALA A 497 6.85 -20.47 -7.78
C ALA A 497 7.47 -21.72 -7.16
N LYS A 498 6.65 -22.69 -6.74
CA LYS A 498 7.14 -23.98 -6.22
C LYS A 498 8.02 -24.73 -7.23
N ARG A 499 7.66 -24.71 -8.52
CA ARG A 499 8.50 -25.28 -9.58
C ARG A 499 9.79 -24.49 -9.76
N ALA A 500 9.69 -23.16 -9.78
CA ALA A 500 10.82 -22.26 -9.93
C ALA A 500 11.87 -22.51 -8.85
N PHE A 501 11.47 -22.59 -7.59
CA PHE A 501 12.39 -22.69 -6.44
C PHE A 501 12.63 -24.14 -5.97
N SER A 502 12.26 -25.14 -6.77
CA SER A 502 12.36 -26.55 -6.37
C SER A 502 13.79 -27.01 -6.09
N ASP A 503 14.79 -26.42 -6.74
CA ASP A 503 16.22 -26.66 -6.51
C ASP A 503 16.75 -26.06 -5.21
N GLN A 504 15.95 -25.22 -4.53
CA GLN A 504 16.35 -24.52 -3.31
C GLN A 504 15.58 -25.01 -2.07
N HIS A 505 14.71 -26.02 -2.21
CA HIS A 505 13.80 -26.47 -1.15
C HIS A 505 14.47 -26.92 0.16
N TYR A 506 15.73 -27.36 0.10
CA TYR A 506 16.51 -27.80 1.27
C TYR A 506 17.20 -26.63 2.00
N LEU A 507 17.14 -25.43 1.44
CA LEU A 507 17.78 -24.24 1.98
C LEU A 507 16.85 -23.51 2.92
N ARG A 508 17.42 -22.91 3.97
CA ARG A 508 16.65 -22.09 4.89
C ARG A 508 16.09 -20.82 4.25
N SER A 509 16.75 -20.32 3.20
CA SER A 509 16.31 -19.20 2.37
C SER A 509 15.09 -19.53 1.50
N TYR A 510 14.73 -20.82 1.35
CA TYR A 510 13.57 -21.25 0.58
C TYR A 510 12.28 -20.58 1.06
N TYR A 511 12.09 -20.51 2.39
CA TYR A 511 10.90 -19.88 2.97
C TYR A 511 10.77 -18.43 2.50
N THR A 512 11.84 -17.65 2.53
CA THR A 512 11.84 -16.24 2.09
C THR A 512 11.49 -16.07 0.60
N LEU A 513 11.78 -17.07 -0.23
CA LEU A 513 11.45 -17.04 -1.66
C LEU A 513 10.00 -17.45 -1.93
N ILE A 514 9.48 -18.43 -1.20
CA ILE A 514 8.13 -18.96 -1.43
C ILE A 514 7.05 -18.22 -0.64
N GLU A 515 7.41 -17.53 0.46
CA GLU A 515 6.50 -16.82 1.37
C GLU A 515 5.43 -15.98 0.64
N PRO A 516 5.77 -15.13 -0.36
CA PRO A 516 4.78 -14.28 -1.04
C PRO A 516 3.67 -15.07 -1.74
N TYR A 517 3.93 -16.34 -2.09
CA TYR A 517 3.02 -17.18 -2.86
C TYR A 517 2.21 -18.15 -1.99
N LEU A 518 2.45 -18.22 -0.67
CA LEU A 518 1.82 -19.20 0.21
C LEU A 518 0.29 -19.08 0.32
N GLY A 519 -0.28 -17.94 -0.07
CA GLY A 519 -1.73 -17.78 -0.22
C GLY A 519 -2.37 -18.77 -1.21
N GLY A 520 -1.60 -19.38 -2.12
CA GLY A 520 -2.05 -20.44 -3.03
C GLY A 520 -1.61 -21.86 -2.64
N ALA A 521 -0.92 -22.02 -1.50
CA ALA A 521 -0.33 -23.29 -1.11
C ALA A 521 -1.40 -24.32 -0.68
N PRO A 522 -1.27 -25.59 -1.09
CA PRO A 522 -2.06 -26.68 -0.56
C PRO A 522 -1.59 -27.06 0.86
N VAL A 523 -2.46 -27.73 1.62
CA VAL A 523 -2.18 -28.07 3.03
C VAL A 523 -0.96 -28.97 3.18
N GLU A 524 -0.69 -29.87 2.24
CA GLU A 524 0.44 -30.80 2.27
C GLU A 524 1.77 -30.05 2.31
N ASP A 525 1.87 -28.95 1.57
CA ASP A 525 3.09 -28.14 1.51
C ASP A 525 3.27 -27.31 2.79
N LEU A 526 2.18 -26.80 3.37
CA LEU A 526 2.22 -26.10 4.66
C LEU A 526 2.63 -27.04 5.81
N ARG A 527 2.18 -28.30 5.77
CA ARG A 527 2.62 -29.34 6.72
C ARG A 527 4.08 -29.74 6.56
N ALA A 528 4.64 -29.59 5.36
CA ALA A 528 6.07 -29.75 5.17
C ALA A 528 6.81 -28.57 5.83
N LEU A 529 6.39 -27.34 5.53
CA LEU A 529 7.00 -26.12 6.09
C LEU A 529 6.91 -26.05 7.62
N SER A 530 5.87 -26.60 8.24
CA SER A 530 5.75 -26.61 9.71
C SER A 530 6.88 -27.38 10.38
N LYS A 531 7.56 -28.29 9.67
CA LYS A 531 8.69 -29.08 10.20
C LYS A 531 10.02 -28.32 10.14
N ASP A 532 10.08 -27.20 9.42
CA ASP A 532 11.32 -26.49 9.11
C ASP A 532 11.56 -25.25 10.00
N ASN A 533 10.72 -25.03 11.02
CA ASN A 533 10.80 -23.90 11.95
C ASN A 533 10.94 -22.55 11.23
N VAL A 534 10.02 -22.29 10.30
CA VAL A 534 10.05 -21.13 9.40
C VAL A 534 9.76 -19.80 10.09
N ASN A 535 9.18 -19.81 11.30
CA ASN A 535 8.75 -18.62 12.04
C ASN A 535 7.82 -17.72 11.20
N MET A 536 6.79 -18.33 10.62
CA MET A 536 5.81 -17.68 9.77
C MET A 536 5.18 -16.47 10.47
N ASN A 537 5.02 -15.38 9.72
CA ASN A 537 4.29 -14.21 10.18
C ASN A 537 2.79 -14.54 10.34
N VAL A 538 2.15 -14.00 11.38
CA VAL A 538 0.70 -14.22 11.58
C VAL A 538 -0.11 -13.64 10.42
N ASP A 539 0.35 -12.55 9.80
CA ASP A 539 -0.26 -12.01 8.58
C ASP A 539 -0.23 -13.02 7.42
N THR A 540 0.91 -13.70 7.20
CA THR A 540 1.03 -14.78 6.22
C THR A 540 0.05 -15.91 6.53
N LEU A 541 -0.10 -16.32 7.80
CA LEU A 541 -1.05 -17.35 8.23
C LEU A 541 -2.51 -16.96 7.92
N VAL A 542 -2.88 -15.70 8.21
CA VAL A 542 -4.24 -15.15 7.98
C VAL A 542 -4.57 -15.12 6.48
N ASN A 543 -3.57 -14.92 5.63
CA ASN A 543 -3.69 -14.81 4.18
C ASN A 543 -3.54 -16.14 3.42
N LEU A 544 -3.39 -17.27 4.13
CA LEU A 544 -3.35 -18.59 3.52
C LEU A 544 -4.65 -18.95 2.81
N ARG A 545 -4.55 -19.91 1.89
CA ARG A 545 -5.72 -20.52 1.23
C ARG A 545 -6.68 -21.07 2.29
N ARG A 546 -7.96 -20.69 2.21
CA ARG A 546 -8.95 -20.96 3.28
C ARG A 546 -9.07 -22.44 3.63
N ASP A 547 -9.25 -23.31 2.64
CA ASP A 547 -9.34 -24.77 2.85
C ASP A 547 -8.07 -25.35 3.47
N ALA A 548 -6.90 -24.84 3.09
CA ALA A 548 -5.63 -25.25 3.65
C ALA A 548 -5.49 -24.83 5.12
N LEU A 549 -5.78 -23.56 5.44
CA LEU A 549 -5.78 -23.05 6.82
C LEU A 549 -6.74 -23.86 7.71
N MET A 550 -7.97 -24.11 7.25
CA MET A 550 -8.97 -24.88 8.02
C MET A 550 -8.55 -26.33 8.28
N SER A 551 -7.60 -26.86 7.50
CA SER A 551 -7.09 -28.22 7.60
C SER A 551 -5.83 -28.35 8.47
N LEU A 552 -5.27 -27.23 8.93
CA LEU A 552 -4.13 -27.21 9.86
C LEU A 552 -4.59 -27.47 11.30
N THR A 553 -3.82 -28.27 12.03
CA THR A 553 -3.99 -28.53 13.46
C THR A 553 -3.36 -27.42 14.31
N PRO A 554 -3.75 -27.28 15.61
CA PRO A 554 -3.08 -26.36 16.52
C PRO A 554 -1.57 -26.60 16.64
N ALA A 555 -1.13 -27.86 16.64
CA ALA A 555 0.29 -28.19 16.66
C ALA A 555 1.02 -27.69 15.40
N GLU A 556 0.45 -27.92 14.21
CA GLU A 556 1.04 -27.43 12.96
C GLU A 556 1.08 -25.89 12.89
N VAL A 557 0.03 -25.20 13.36
CA VAL A 557 0.02 -23.73 13.45
C VAL A 557 1.08 -23.21 14.43
N LYS A 558 1.24 -23.90 15.57
CA LYS A 558 2.31 -23.59 16.53
C LYS A 558 3.68 -23.72 15.88
N ASP A 559 3.93 -24.80 15.16
CA ASP A 559 5.23 -25.07 14.55
C ASP A 559 5.52 -24.14 13.35
N LEU A 560 4.48 -23.76 12.58
CA LEU A 560 4.60 -22.74 11.54
C LEU A 560 4.97 -21.38 12.12
N LEU A 561 4.23 -20.90 13.13
CA LEU A 561 4.44 -19.56 13.70
C LEU A 561 5.71 -19.46 14.53
N GLY A 562 6.13 -20.53 15.21
CA GLY A 562 7.32 -20.53 16.07
C GLY A 562 7.28 -19.40 17.09
N ILE A 563 8.29 -18.51 17.06
CA ILE A 563 8.38 -17.35 17.96
C ILE A 563 7.22 -16.35 17.81
N ASN A 564 6.55 -16.34 16.65
CA ASN A 564 5.42 -15.46 16.38
C ASN A 564 4.09 -15.98 16.95
N LEU A 565 4.06 -17.16 17.59
CA LEU A 565 2.83 -17.75 18.13
C LEU A 565 2.07 -16.79 19.06
N ARG A 566 2.78 -16.04 19.91
CA ARG A 566 2.14 -15.12 20.86
C ARG A 566 1.34 -14.00 20.18
N ASP A 567 1.74 -13.60 18.98
CA ASP A 567 1.05 -12.55 18.23
C ASP A 567 -0.32 -12.99 17.76
N LEU A 568 -0.53 -14.31 17.61
CA LEU A 568 -1.82 -14.87 17.24
C LEU A 568 -2.94 -14.42 18.19
N SER A 569 -2.60 -14.05 19.44
CA SER A 569 -3.52 -13.49 20.41
C SER A 569 -4.16 -12.17 19.96
N ASN A 570 -3.45 -11.35 19.17
CA ASN A 570 -3.94 -10.07 18.66
C ASN A 570 -4.93 -10.27 17.50
N TRP A 571 -4.81 -11.41 16.81
CA TRP A 571 -5.63 -11.78 15.65
C TRP A 571 -6.81 -12.70 16.01
N ARG A 572 -7.08 -12.90 17.31
CA ARG A 572 -8.16 -13.78 17.80
C ARG A 572 -9.55 -13.42 17.25
N ASN A 573 -9.77 -12.14 16.98
CA ASN A 573 -11.03 -11.62 16.47
C ASN A 573 -11.05 -11.48 14.94
N THR A 574 -9.95 -11.82 14.26
CA THR A 574 -9.85 -11.75 12.81
C THR A 574 -10.58 -12.95 12.19
N PRO A 575 -11.48 -12.76 11.20
CA PRO A 575 -12.38 -13.81 10.74
C PRO A 575 -11.74 -15.15 10.35
N PRO A 576 -10.62 -15.22 9.58
CA PRO A 576 -10.00 -16.50 9.21
C PRO A 576 -9.50 -17.29 10.43
N ILE A 577 -8.91 -16.60 11.40
CA ILE A 577 -8.37 -17.21 12.62
C ILE A 577 -9.49 -17.66 13.55
N GLN A 578 -10.55 -16.85 13.68
CA GLN A 578 -11.71 -17.21 14.48
C GLN A 578 -12.45 -18.43 13.91
N GLU A 579 -12.61 -18.49 12.58
CA GLU A 579 -13.22 -19.65 11.92
C GLU A 579 -12.36 -20.91 12.11
N TRP A 580 -11.05 -20.80 11.92
CA TRP A 580 -10.13 -21.91 12.15
C TRP A 580 -10.23 -22.42 13.59
N ALA A 581 -10.16 -21.52 14.59
CA ALA A 581 -10.22 -21.89 15.99
C ALA A 581 -11.52 -22.64 16.34
N ARG A 582 -12.67 -22.21 15.83
CA ARG A 582 -13.97 -22.89 16.09
C ARG A 582 -14.01 -24.34 15.59
N ARG A 583 -13.21 -24.70 14.58
CA ARG A 583 -13.13 -26.06 14.05
C ARG A 583 -12.22 -26.97 14.86
N GLN A 584 -11.38 -26.40 15.74
CA GLN A 584 -10.45 -27.17 16.57
C GLN A 584 -11.11 -27.61 17.88
N LYS A 585 -10.53 -28.63 18.51
CA LYS A 585 -10.90 -29.03 19.87
C LYS A 585 -10.39 -27.99 20.87
N GLN A 586 -11.22 -27.65 21.86
CA GLN A 586 -10.80 -26.69 22.89
C GLN A 586 -9.54 -27.14 23.63
N THR A 587 -9.42 -28.44 23.93
CA THR A 587 -8.24 -29.02 24.59
C THR A 587 -6.94 -28.85 23.78
N GLU A 588 -7.01 -28.86 22.46
CA GLU A 588 -5.85 -28.62 21.59
C GLU A 588 -5.54 -27.13 21.44
N LEU A 589 -6.56 -26.27 21.44
CA LEU A 589 -6.37 -24.81 21.46
C LEU A 589 -5.73 -24.32 22.75
N ASP A 590 -6.11 -24.89 23.89
CA ASP A 590 -5.56 -24.52 25.19
C ASP A 590 -4.05 -24.79 25.27
N LYS A 591 -3.56 -25.83 24.58
CA LYS A 591 -2.12 -26.14 24.47
C LYS A 591 -1.31 -25.05 23.76
N LEU A 592 -1.96 -24.18 22.98
CA LEU A 592 -1.28 -23.04 22.35
C LEU A 592 -0.91 -21.95 23.37
N GLY A 593 -1.62 -21.87 24.50
CA GLY A 593 -1.34 -20.88 25.55
C GLY A 593 -1.61 -19.42 25.15
N VAL A 594 -2.38 -19.19 24.07
CA VAL A 594 -2.71 -17.84 23.56
C VAL A 594 -4.17 -17.42 23.80
N GLY A 595 -4.89 -18.18 24.64
CA GLY A 595 -6.22 -17.83 25.14
C GLY A 595 -7.30 -17.80 24.06
N PHE A 596 -7.32 -18.80 23.17
CA PHE A 596 -8.47 -19.04 22.29
C PHE A 596 -9.60 -19.74 23.04
N THR A 597 -10.83 -19.32 22.80
CA THR A 597 -12.03 -19.92 23.38
C THR A 597 -13.08 -20.14 22.30
N GLY A 598 -13.92 -21.18 22.46
CA GLY A 598 -15.01 -21.48 21.53
C GLY A 598 -14.67 -22.58 20.51
N GLY A 599 -13.65 -23.39 20.80
CA GLY A 599 -13.43 -24.65 20.11
C GLY A 599 -14.52 -25.68 20.45
N THR A 600 -14.55 -26.78 19.70
CA THR A 600 -15.46 -27.89 19.97
C THR A 600 -15.17 -28.52 21.33
N GLN A 601 -16.22 -28.74 22.13
CA GLN A 601 -16.12 -29.36 23.45
C GLN A 601 -15.94 -30.88 23.32
N GLU A 602 -15.12 -31.48 24.18
CA GLU A 602 -15.03 -32.92 24.29
C GLU A 602 -16.12 -33.43 25.24
N GLY A 603 -17.13 -34.10 24.68
CA GLY A 603 -18.20 -34.76 25.43
C GLY A 603 -19.35 -35.21 24.56
N TYR A 604 -19.97 -36.33 24.91
CA TYR A 604 -21.28 -36.74 24.39
C TYR A 604 -22.36 -35.88 25.06
N MET A 605 -23.27 -35.30 24.28
CA MET A 605 -24.54 -34.84 24.85
C MET A 605 -25.30 -36.07 25.32
N ASN A 606 -25.36 -36.30 26.64
CA ASN A 606 -26.36 -37.20 27.20
C ASN A 606 -27.74 -36.56 27.00
N ILE A 607 -28.39 -36.89 25.88
CA ILE A 607 -29.81 -36.63 25.71
C ILE A 607 -30.51 -37.61 26.64
N VAL A 608 -30.70 -37.21 27.90
CA VAL A 608 -31.64 -37.90 28.80
C VAL A 608 -33.02 -37.62 28.21
N THR A 609 -33.55 -38.56 27.44
CA THR A 609 -34.96 -38.54 27.04
C THR A 609 -35.79 -38.55 28.32
N PRO A 610 -36.58 -37.49 28.60
CA PRO A 610 -37.48 -37.54 29.74
C PRO A 610 -38.44 -38.72 29.53
N LYS A 611 -38.41 -39.68 30.45
CA LYS A 611 -39.43 -40.74 30.49
C LYS A 611 -40.76 -40.06 30.78
N PHE A 612 -41.56 -39.85 29.74
CA PHE A 612 -42.96 -39.50 29.90
C PHE A 612 -43.65 -40.65 30.65
N GLN A 613 -44.13 -40.38 31.86
CA GLN A 613 -45.10 -41.26 32.50
C GLN A 613 -46.35 -41.31 31.60
N PRO A 614 -46.94 -42.50 31.38
CA PRO A 614 -48.17 -42.60 30.61
C PRO A 614 -49.27 -41.79 31.32
N PRO A 615 -50.05 -40.98 30.59
CA PRO A 615 -51.10 -40.16 31.18
C PRO A 615 -52.20 -41.06 31.75
N SER A 616 -52.60 -40.74 32.99
CA SER A 616 -53.78 -41.30 33.65
C SER A 616 -55.02 -41.02 32.80
N SER A 617 -55.81 -42.06 32.55
CA SER A 617 -57.07 -42.03 31.81
C SER A 617 -58.11 -41.17 32.52
N ALA A 618 -58.37 -39.98 32.00
CA ALA A 618 -59.57 -39.19 32.29
C ALA A 618 -60.10 -38.59 30.97
N PRO A 619 -61.43 -38.54 30.73
CA PRO A 619 -61.98 -38.26 29.41
C PRO A 619 -62.02 -36.76 29.07
N LEU A 620 -61.80 -36.48 27.79
CA LEU A 620 -61.87 -35.15 27.14
C LEU A 620 -63.25 -34.50 27.30
N GLY A 621 -63.26 -33.25 27.76
CA GLY A 621 -64.38 -32.30 27.62
C GLY A 621 -63.91 -31.01 26.93
N THR A 622 -64.37 -30.83 25.68
CA THR A 622 -64.66 -29.56 24.97
C THR A 622 -63.89 -28.29 25.34
N VAL A 623 -62.84 -27.95 24.57
CA VAL A 623 -62.62 -26.58 24.03
C VAL A 623 -61.83 -26.69 22.71
N ALA A 624 -62.52 -27.03 21.63
CA ALA A 624 -61.99 -27.00 20.27
C ALA A 624 -62.65 -25.86 19.50
N THR A 625 -62.38 -24.61 19.88
CA THR A 625 -62.80 -23.40 19.12
C THR A 625 -61.99 -22.17 19.52
N MET A 626 -60.67 -22.14 19.30
CA MET A 626 -59.88 -20.88 19.39
C MET A 626 -58.56 -20.90 18.59
N LEU A 627 -58.46 -21.66 17.49
CA LEU A 627 -57.24 -21.70 16.67
C LEU A 627 -57.42 -21.34 15.18
N HIS A 628 -58.48 -20.62 14.82
CA HIS A 628 -58.74 -20.21 13.43
C HIS A 628 -58.77 -18.70 13.16
N LEU A 629 -58.26 -17.85 14.05
CA LEU A 629 -58.27 -16.39 13.85
C LEU A 629 -56.90 -15.68 13.85
N LEU A 630 -55.79 -16.40 14.00
CA LEU A 630 -54.44 -15.82 13.95
C LEU A 630 -53.90 -15.47 12.53
N PRO A 631 -54.31 -16.11 11.41
CA PRO A 631 -53.75 -15.74 10.10
C PRO A 631 -54.27 -14.40 9.54
N ALA A 632 -55.45 -13.94 9.98
CA ALA A 632 -56.10 -12.74 9.44
C ALA A 632 -55.59 -11.42 10.04
N LEU A 633 -54.98 -11.45 11.23
CA LEU A 633 -54.43 -10.27 11.92
C LEU A 633 -53.01 -9.89 11.47
N LEU A 634 -52.27 -10.81 10.86
CA LEU A 634 -50.90 -10.57 10.37
C LEU A 634 -50.86 -9.89 8.99
N LEU A 635 -51.91 -10.04 8.18
CA LEU A 635 -52.01 -9.43 6.84
C LEU A 635 -52.44 -7.96 6.86
N SER A 636 -53.14 -7.50 7.91
CA SER A 636 -53.57 -6.09 8.03
C SER A 636 -52.45 -5.16 8.52
N PHE A 637 -51.46 -5.66 9.24
CA PHE A 637 -50.29 -4.87 9.67
C PHE A 637 -49.29 -4.60 8.53
N LEU A 638 -49.18 -5.51 7.56
CA LEU A 638 -48.24 -5.42 6.43
C LEU A 638 -48.61 -4.38 5.38
N MET A 639 -49.89 -3.98 5.27
CA MET A 639 -50.35 -2.99 4.28
C MET A 639 -50.31 -1.53 4.78
N MET A 640 -50.05 -1.29 6.07
CA MET A 640 -49.94 0.08 6.64
C MET A 640 -48.49 0.57 6.77
N SER A 641 -47.49 -0.25 6.46
CA SER A 641 -46.06 0.11 6.57
C SER A 641 -45.41 0.52 5.24
N VAL A 642 -46.13 0.44 4.13
CA VAL A 642 -45.61 0.73 2.77
C VAL A 642 -46.01 2.14 2.27
N LEU A 643 -46.70 2.93 3.08
CA LEU A 643 -47.03 4.33 2.80
C LEU A 643 -46.71 5.21 4.03
N SER A 644 -45.41 5.41 4.28
CA SER A 644 -44.85 6.59 4.98
C SER A 644 -43.40 6.79 4.57
#